data_AF-A0A3S5CWF0-F1
#
_entry.id   AF-A0A3S5CWF0-F1
#
_cell.length_a   1.000
_cell.length_b   1.000
_cell.length_c   1.000
_cell.angle_alpha   90.00
_cell.angle_beta   90.00
_cell.angle_gamma   90.00
#
_symmetry.space_group_name_H-M   'P 1'
#
loop_
_entity.id
_entity.type
_entity.pdbx_description
1 polymer ?
#
loop_
_entity_poly.entity_id
_entity_poly.type
_entity_poly.pdbx_seq_one_letter_code
_entity_poly.pdbx_strand_id
1 'polypeptide(L)'
;MDLLVVPSSPTLPVRKAPYVCTEHWDGGKYLDYAARKGRMSTVSPSLRGFVTAGATQTDAEYLEPIHPTPQAQQQSFFQTWFFFGLLAEFLGLNEADDGTRQIDEELAKEEIESLYQDFVVVDEDGRRFISGGKLLEPGMGSHLMDRFKQTRQGVAHRAKYLHDCLQFTCAMLHTGIHTDFDRDVLYSIAALGELFCTSFVTAANFGLLPNGLPHFSLPWSQNYLKPRGELEKHMLENGWCKSEIEKLRWVYQGLGTQHFLSRMRKEEPHGDHTGCSADGCVAFQLDETYRPRHATAGCACAFIGAEHVNTVQTILKTTKGYPVLRFDTVIDPGSVDGLRAELTVEEYSDEVPYVAISHVWADGMGNPKENSLPQCQIAKVASLVAELGKTVGTAVDASAPAYRFWLDTLLCPVERVGNAISLARIKDVYRNAKHVLVLDASIMRHRFESLSAAEALLRIFATSAWMRRLWTLQEGALAQTLFFQFADKAVTAQQALEQLFQQGRNDLRYMRIWIDVFTEATNLRGWFHPPFNHPSPKSHEMLISLQRSLHFRTVSVPADEPICIATLLSFSQQDQEDIIAETKRSGHAGMARVWEAVARFFFDGRLPAAMLFSADATLDIPGWRWAPRSLLGANAGAAEGVMDLNTRMMRFHLAHAGIPTGSSETAQPELLTATASDQGNSSATTPASASSDRRTTPRQFGIPTPLGLRVQMPGLILRASPLLPHLPLQPWEGTFNRPSEDYLFVREPATQQWLRLMDLHRARRGLMGELDDKQDDDDKNRRQGGASRAGSTPLPPPPPPLTESVCSGRCAILYDPDAERAGIRYCLMVQLEPGQESAAGAGMMRVRRDRMVLVDVASAGYALLAETLRGLALEVAAHEATRRLLEVGEGSGDGEEREKAVEGVRRVMKELMGRKCASDAAFARAVRDCIGFNLEQFMWAQIPVRFSHDVTAEVCEETQVWIVD
;
A
#
# COMPACT_ATOMS: atom_id res chain seq x y z
N MET A 1 -10.35 13.60 22.61
CA MET A 1 -9.25 13.42 21.65
C MET A 1 -8.85 14.77 21.07
N ASP A 2 -8.33 15.63 21.93
CA ASP A 2 -7.82 16.98 21.62
C ASP A 2 -6.43 16.97 20.98
N LEU A 3 -5.68 15.88 21.08
CA LEU A 3 -4.43 15.67 20.36
C LEU A 3 -4.60 15.41 18.85
N LEU A 4 -5.82 15.29 18.35
CA LEU A 4 -6.11 15.09 16.93
C LEU A 4 -6.86 16.31 16.38
N VAL A 5 -6.38 16.86 15.25
CA VAL A 5 -7.00 18.02 14.61
C VAL A 5 -8.25 17.57 13.86
N VAL A 6 -9.28 18.42 13.87
CA VAL A 6 -10.49 18.24 13.08
C VAL A 6 -10.66 19.38 12.07
N PRO A 7 -11.34 19.16 10.94
CA PRO A 7 -11.74 20.22 10.01
C PRO A 7 -12.59 21.29 10.70
N SER A 8 -12.68 22.48 10.10
CA SER A 8 -13.47 23.59 10.64
C SER A 8 -14.97 23.27 10.76
N SER A 9 -15.49 22.38 9.91
CA SER A 9 -16.86 21.88 9.94
C SER A 9 -16.87 20.34 9.86
N PRO A 10 -16.59 19.63 10.96
CA PRO A 10 -16.43 18.18 10.94
C PRO A 10 -17.77 17.44 10.83
N THR A 11 -17.80 16.30 10.15
CA THR A 11 -18.99 15.44 10.01
C THR A 11 -19.31 14.62 11.26
N LEU A 12 -18.34 14.47 12.16
CA LEU A 12 -18.50 13.79 13.45
C LEU A 12 -18.04 14.72 14.57
N PRO A 13 -18.68 14.69 15.75
CA PRO A 13 -18.27 15.50 16.88
C PRO A 13 -16.86 15.08 17.36
N VAL A 14 -16.16 16.04 17.98
CA VAL A 14 -14.92 15.76 18.71
C VAL A 14 -15.28 14.93 19.93
N ARG A 15 -14.89 13.66 19.94
CA ARG A 15 -15.13 12.76 21.08
C ARG A 15 -14.12 13.04 22.19
N LYS A 16 -14.58 12.95 23.45
CA LYS A 16 -13.73 13.04 24.65
C LYS A 16 -13.41 11.62 25.12
N ALA A 17 -12.15 11.38 25.48
CA ALA A 17 -11.73 10.07 25.98
C ALA A 17 -12.02 10.01 27.49
N PRO A 18 -12.83 9.07 27.98
CA PRO A 18 -13.15 8.99 29.41
C PRO A 18 -11.91 8.65 30.23
N TYR A 19 -11.80 9.22 31.43
CA TYR A 19 -10.82 8.81 32.42
C TYR A 19 -11.37 7.61 33.20
N VAL A 20 -10.71 6.46 33.07
CA VAL A 20 -11.15 5.14 33.57
C VAL A 20 -10.12 4.47 34.47
N CYS A 21 -9.00 5.12 34.77
CA CYS A 21 -7.98 4.59 35.70
C CYS A 21 -8.58 4.34 37.09
N THR A 22 -8.25 3.18 37.65
CA THR A 22 -8.57 2.77 39.04
C THR A 22 -7.41 2.94 39.99
N GLU A 23 -6.21 3.18 39.47
CA GLU A 23 -4.99 3.46 40.23
C GLU A 23 -4.16 4.52 39.50
N HIS A 24 -3.27 5.20 40.24
CA HIS A 24 -2.29 6.12 39.66
C HIS A 24 -1.03 5.36 39.21
N TRP A 25 -0.28 5.94 38.29
CA TRP A 25 0.97 5.41 37.78
C TRP A 25 2.02 5.33 38.90
N ASP A 26 2.78 4.23 38.94
CA ASP A 26 3.67 3.91 40.06
C ASP A 26 5.09 4.50 39.95
N GLY A 27 5.42 5.14 38.82
CA GLY A 27 6.74 5.73 38.57
C GLY A 27 7.88 4.72 38.41
N GLY A 28 7.58 3.42 38.29
CA GLY A 28 8.57 2.37 38.03
C GLY A 28 8.94 2.26 36.56
N LYS A 29 9.81 1.31 36.21
CA LYS A 29 10.25 1.05 34.83
C LYS A 29 9.07 0.80 33.90
N TYR A 30 8.98 1.49 32.77
CA TYR A 30 7.81 1.39 31.89
C TYR A 30 7.52 -0.03 31.39
N LEU A 31 8.53 -0.71 30.84
CA LEU A 31 8.38 -2.02 30.20
C LEU A 31 8.08 -3.17 31.18
N ASP A 32 8.36 -2.99 32.47
CA ASP A 32 8.17 -4.03 33.49
C ASP A 32 6.82 -3.91 34.23
N TYR A 33 5.96 -2.96 33.85
CA TYR A 33 4.72 -2.66 34.60
C TYR A 33 3.78 -3.87 34.71
N ALA A 34 3.59 -4.63 33.62
CA ALA A 34 2.80 -5.85 33.67
C ALA A 34 3.36 -6.90 34.65
N ALA A 35 4.69 -7.03 34.75
CA ALA A 35 5.33 -7.92 35.72
C ALA A 35 5.10 -7.44 37.15
N ARG A 36 5.32 -6.15 37.42
CA ARG A 36 5.10 -5.55 38.75
C ARG A 36 3.65 -5.68 39.23
N LYS A 37 2.68 -5.62 38.31
CA LYS A 37 1.25 -5.75 38.61
C LYS A 37 0.75 -7.20 38.57
N GLY A 38 1.62 -8.18 38.32
CA GLY A 38 1.23 -9.60 38.23
C GLY A 38 0.30 -9.90 37.04
N ARG A 39 0.41 -9.14 35.96
CA ARG A 39 -0.46 -9.19 34.76
C ARG A 39 0.32 -9.61 33.50
N MET A 40 1.39 -10.37 33.64
CA MET A 40 2.18 -10.87 32.49
C MET A 40 1.39 -11.76 31.52
N SER A 41 0.30 -12.37 31.98
CA SER A 41 -0.65 -13.10 31.13
C SER A 41 -1.33 -12.21 30.09
N THR A 42 -1.35 -10.89 30.28
CA THR A 42 -1.90 -9.92 29.33
C THR A 42 -0.94 -9.56 28.19
N VAL A 43 0.35 -9.92 28.33
CA VAL A 43 1.39 -9.60 27.34
C VAL A 43 1.68 -10.82 26.46
N SER A 44 1.49 -10.63 25.15
CA SER A 44 1.77 -11.65 24.14
C SER A 44 3.22 -12.16 24.25
N PRO A 45 3.48 -13.47 24.10
CA PRO A 45 4.82 -14.04 24.13
C PRO A 45 5.81 -13.34 23.18
N SER A 46 5.36 -12.92 22.00
CA SER A 46 6.19 -12.22 21.00
C SER A 46 6.70 -10.85 21.48
N LEU A 47 6.03 -10.24 22.45
CA LEU A 47 6.39 -8.92 22.99
C LEU A 47 7.14 -9.01 24.34
N ARG A 48 7.24 -10.21 24.94
CA ARG A 48 7.96 -10.39 26.21
C ARG A 48 9.46 -10.14 26.08
N GLY A 49 10.02 -10.16 24.86
CA GLY A 49 11.41 -9.79 24.59
C GLY A 49 11.74 -8.32 24.87
N PHE A 50 10.74 -7.44 24.98
CA PHE A 50 10.93 -6.05 25.41
C PHE A 50 11.06 -5.91 26.94
N VAL A 51 10.60 -6.90 27.70
CA VAL A 51 10.60 -6.87 29.17
C VAL A 51 11.99 -7.26 29.68
N THR A 52 12.48 -6.61 30.74
CA THR A 52 13.86 -6.83 31.20
C THR A 52 14.12 -8.27 31.66
N ALA A 53 15.35 -8.76 31.46
CA ALA A 53 15.78 -10.15 31.65
C ALA A 53 15.72 -10.70 33.10
N GLY A 54 15.10 -9.99 34.05
CA GLY A 54 14.84 -10.43 35.42
C GLY A 54 13.36 -10.42 35.83
N ALA A 55 12.49 -9.85 35.01
CA ALA A 55 11.04 -9.77 35.24
C ALA A 55 10.25 -10.90 34.55
N THR A 56 10.96 -11.87 33.96
CA THR A 56 10.37 -12.99 33.26
C THR A 56 9.78 -14.01 34.25
N GLN A 57 8.48 -13.88 34.55
CA GLN A 57 7.67 -15.07 34.80
C GLN A 57 7.51 -15.80 33.46
N THR A 58 8.52 -16.56 33.05
CA THR A 58 8.56 -17.28 31.76
C THR A 58 7.39 -18.24 31.56
N ASP A 59 6.69 -18.62 32.63
CA ASP A 59 5.64 -19.63 32.62
C ASP A 59 4.21 -19.05 32.65
N ALA A 60 4.03 -17.73 32.60
CA ALA A 60 2.68 -17.15 32.56
C ALA A 60 1.99 -17.48 31.22
N GLU A 61 0.94 -18.30 31.24
CA GLU A 61 0.15 -18.63 30.05
C GLU A 61 -0.52 -17.37 29.46
N TYR A 62 -0.42 -17.20 28.14
CA TYR A 62 -1.08 -16.10 27.43
C TYR A 62 -2.52 -16.50 27.08
N LEU A 63 -3.44 -16.24 28.01
CA LEU A 63 -4.83 -16.67 27.91
C LEU A 63 -5.78 -15.61 27.37
N GLU A 64 -5.34 -14.36 27.14
CA GLU A 64 -6.23 -13.26 26.68
C GLU A 64 -7.11 -13.58 25.46
N PRO A 65 -6.64 -14.31 24.42
CA PRO A 65 -7.50 -14.66 23.29
C PRO A 65 -8.66 -15.62 23.65
N ILE A 66 -8.52 -16.37 24.74
CA ILE A 66 -9.46 -17.43 25.16
C ILE A 66 -10.29 -16.96 26.37
N HIS A 67 -9.63 -16.29 27.31
CA HIS A 67 -10.17 -15.76 28.55
C HIS A 67 -9.74 -14.29 28.68
N PRO A 68 -10.38 -13.38 27.93
CA PRO A 68 -9.98 -11.98 27.92
C PRO A 68 -10.24 -11.33 29.27
N THR A 69 -9.31 -10.49 29.71
CA THR A 69 -9.50 -9.64 30.88
C THR A 69 -10.75 -8.77 30.68
N PRO A 70 -11.64 -8.61 31.69
CA PRO A 70 -12.84 -7.79 31.55
C PRO A 70 -12.54 -6.38 31.03
N GLN A 71 -13.36 -5.90 30.09
CA GLN A 71 -13.18 -4.63 29.36
C GLN A 71 -12.78 -3.46 30.27
N ALA A 72 -13.54 -3.19 31.34
CA ALA A 72 -13.26 -2.07 32.26
C ALA A 72 -11.91 -2.21 32.97
N GLN A 73 -11.51 -3.43 33.35
CA GLN A 73 -10.23 -3.68 33.99
C GLN A 73 -9.06 -3.53 33.01
N GLN A 74 -9.26 -3.96 31.76
CA GLN A 74 -8.26 -3.83 30.69
C GLN A 74 -8.07 -2.36 30.29
N GLN A 75 -9.16 -1.60 30.13
CA GLN A 75 -9.12 -0.17 29.82
C GLN A 75 -8.44 0.65 30.92
N SER A 76 -8.80 0.42 32.19
CA SER A 76 -8.13 1.06 33.33
C SER A 76 -6.62 0.77 33.34
N PHE A 77 -6.26 -0.51 33.17
CA PHE A 77 -4.87 -0.96 33.19
C PHE A 77 -4.04 -0.35 32.04
N PHE A 78 -4.56 -0.39 30.81
CA PHE A 78 -3.88 0.16 29.64
C PHE A 78 -3.85 1.69 29.64
N GLN A 79 -4.88 2.37 30.15
CA GLN A 79 -4.84 3.82 30.26
C GLN A 79 -3.81 4.27 31.31
N THR A 80 -3.75 3.59 32.46
CA THR A 80 -2.73 3.88 33.49
C THR A 80 -1.32 3.64 32.94
N TRP A 81 -1.12 2.51 32.25
CA TRP A 81 0.19 2.16 31.70
C TRP A 81 0.57 3.02 30.50
N PHE A 82 -0.21 2.98 29.44
CA PHE A 82 0.18 3.50 28.14
C PHE A 82 -0.12 4.98 27.96
N PHE A 83 -1.05 5.57 28.71
CA PHE A 83 -1.24 7.02 28.70
C PHE A 83 -0.32 7.70 29.73
N PHE A 84 -0.56 7.43 31.02
CA PHE A 84 0.18 8.10 32.10
C PHE A 84 1.61 7.60 32.23
N GLY A 85 1.87 6.30 32.07
CA GLY A 85 3.22 5.77 32.08
C GLY A 85 4.10 6.27 30.93
N LEU A 86 3.55 6.44 29.71
CA LEU A 86 4.29 7.07 28.60
C LEU A 86 4.55 8.55 28.85
N LEU A 87 3.57 9.30 29.37
CA LEU A 87 3.77 10.70 29.77
C LEU A 87 4.92 10.82 30.77
N ALA A 88 4.88 10.03 31.84
CA ALA A 88 5.89 9.99 32.87
C ALA A 88 7.26 9.59 32.31
N GLU A 89 7.31 8.66 31.35
CA GLU A 89 8.54 8.25 30.68
C GLU A 89 9.14 9.42 29.89
N PHE A 90 8.36 10.10 29.05
CA PHE A 90 8.87 11.21 28.23
C PHE A 90 9.24 12.46 29.05
N LEU A 91 8.65 12.62 30.24
CA LEU A 91 9.02 13.65 31.21
C LEU A 91 10.21 13.25 32.12
N GLY A 92 10.73 12.02 31.98
CA GLY A 92 11.87 11.53 32.77
C GLY A 92 11.54 11.25 34.24
N LEU A 93 10.27 10.99 34.56
CA LEU A 93 9.77 10.75 35.93
C LEU A 93 9.90 9.28 36.35
N ASN A 94 10.03 8.37 35.38
CA ASN A 94 10.14 6.95 35.63
C ASN A 94 11.54 6.55 36.08
N GLU A 95 11.63 5.42 36.78
CA GLU A 95 12.88 4.69 36.93
C GLU A 95 13.40 4.26 35.55
N ALA A 96 14.66 4.58 35.26
CA ALA A 96 15.34 4.18 34.03
C ALA A 96 15.58 2.66 33.99
N ASP A 97 15.95 2.14 32.81
CA ASP A 97 16.15 0.72 32.61
C ASP A 97 17.32 0.12 33.43
N ASP A 98 18.33 0.93 33.77
CA ASP A 98 19.42 0.56 34.69
C ASP A 98 19.05 0.65 36.19
N GLY A 99 17.81 1.06 36.50
CA GLY A 99 17.33 1.24 37.87
C GLY A 99 17.67 2.60 38.50
N THR A 100 18.25 3.53 37.74
CA THR A 100 18.51 4.89 38.22
C THR A 100 17.32 5.82 37.98
N ARG A 101 17.26 6.97 38.68
CA ARG A 101 16.30 8.05 38.40
C ARG A 101 17.00 9.29 37.87
N GLN A 102 16.39 9.96 36.91
CA GLN A 102 16.89 11.22 36.35
C GLN A 102 16.69 12.39 37.32
N ILE A 103 15.55 12.39 38.01
CA ILE A 103 15.21 13.33 39.08
C ILE A 103 15.07 12.61 40.43
N ASP A 104 15.01 13.38 41.50
CA ASP A 104 14.79 12.85 42.85
C ASP A 104 13.46 12.07 42.94
N GLU A 105 13.42 11.01 43.75
CA GLU A 105 12.27 10.12 43.85
C GLU A 105 11.03 10.83 44.41
N GLU A 106 11.18 11.71 45.40
CA GLU A 106 10.05 12.43 45.99
C GLU A 106 9.51 13.47 45.01
N LEU A 107 10.41 14.19 44.32
CA LEU A 107 10.00 15.10 43.24
C LEU A 107 9.31 14.34 42.09
N ALA A 108 9.78 13.15 41.73
CA ALA A 108 9.14 12.33 40.72
C ALA A 108 7.71 11.92 41.12
N LYS A 109 7.50 11.54 42.38
CA LYS A 109 6.16 11.22 42.91
C LYS A 109 5.23 12.43 42.87
N GLU A 110 5.73 13.61 43.26
CA GLU A 110 4.98 14.87 43.19
C GLU A 110 4.60 15.22 41.74
N GLU A 111 5.55 15.17 40.80
CA GLU A 111 5.32 15.46 39.37
C GLU A 111 4.40 14.40 38.72
N ILE A 112 4.45 13.13 39.14
CA ILE A 112 3.52 12.08 38.67
C ILE A 112 2.10 12.37 39.15
N GLU A 113 1.91 12.81 40.39
CA GLU A 113 0.59 13.17 40.91
C GLU A 113 0.03 14.41 40.19
N SER A 114 0.89 15.38 39.84
CA SER A 114 0.46 16.55 39.06
C SER A 114 0.01 16.19 37.64
N LEU A 115 0.45 15.06 37.05
CA LEU A 115 -0.05 14.61 35.75
C LEU A 115 -1.59 14.43 35.77
N TYR A 116 -2.15 13.96 36.88
CA TYR A 116 -3.61 13.79 36.98
C TYR A 116 -4.35 15.13 37.08
N GLN A 117 -3.69 16.16 37.61
CA GLN A 117 -4.25 17.52 37.64
C GLN A 117 -4.19 18.18 36.25
N ASP A 118 -3.11 17.94 35.52
CA ASP A 118 -2.86 18.56 34.21
C ASP A 118 -3.60 17.87 33.06
N PHE A 119 -3.80 16.55 33.14
CA PHE A 119 -4.30 15.73 32.02
C PHE A 119 -5.69 15.14 32.26
N VAL A 120 -6.30 15.31 33.44
CA VAL A 120 -7.68 14.91 33.71
C VAL A 120 -8.57 16.14 33.88
N VAL A 121 -9.56 16.27 32.99
CA VAL A 121 -10.51 17.39 32.97
C VAL A 121 -11.89 16.89 33.38
N VAL A 122 -12.60 17.70 34.15
CA VAL A 122 -13.98 17.45 34.58
C VAL A 122 -14.92 18.32 33.73
N ASP A 123 -15.95 17.72 33.12
CA ASP A 123 -16.99 18.48 32.42
C ASP A 123 -18.06 19.05 33.38
N GLU A 124 -19.02 19.80 32.82
CA GLU A 124 -20.12 20.41 33.57
C GLU A 124 -21.01 19.38 34.30
N ASP A 125 -21.06 18.14 33.80
CA ASP A 125 -21.82 17.03 34.37
C ASP A 125 -21.00 16.24 35.42
N GLY A 126 -19.79 16.68 35.75
CA GLY A 126 -18.90 15.99 36.69
C GLY A 126 -18.21 14.75 36.12
N ARG A 127 -18.30 14.52 34.80
CA ARG A 127 -17.63 13.39 34.14
C ARG A 127 -16.16 13.73 33.88
N ARG A 128 -15.29 12.76 34.11
CA ARG A 128 -13.83 12.90 33.98
C ARG A 128 -13.36 12.40 32.62
N PHE A 129 -12.50 13.19 31.98
CA PHE A 129 -11.93 12.89 30.67
C PHE A 129 -10.43 13.16 30.64
N ILE A 130 -9.75 12.48 29.74
CA ILE A 130 -8.35 12.77 29.43
C ILE A 130 -8.24 13.88 28.39
N SER A 131 -7.31 14.80 28.62
CA SER A 131 -6.94 15.89 27.72
C SER A 131 -5.41 15.94 27.57
N GLY A 132 -4.92 15.93 26.34
CA GLY A 132 -3.51 16.14 26.02
C GLY A 132 -3.13 17.61 25.81
N GLY A 133 -4.05 18.56 26.03
CA GLY A 133 -3.86 19.98 25.77
C GLY A 133 -2.60 20.58 26.42
N LYS A 134 -2.21 20.09 27.61
CA LYS A 134 -0.98 20.50 28.31
C LYS A 134 0.29 20.28 27.48
N LEU A 135 0.33 19.25 26.64
CA LEU A 135 1.47 18.96 25.75
C LEU A 135 1.60 19.97 24.60
N LEU A 136 0.53 20.71 24.31
CA LEU A 136 0.47 21.69 23.22
C LEU A 136 0.76 23.11 23.72
N GLU A 137 0.95 23.30 25.03
CA GLU A 137 1.28 24.61 25.60
C GLU A 137 2.69 25.07 25.18
N PRO A 138 2.89 26.38 24.94
CA PRO A 138 4.21 26.93 24.65
C PRO A 138 5.22 26.56 25.75
N GLY A 139 6.37 26.02 25.35
CA GLY A 139 7.46 25.64 26.27
C GLY A 139 7.47 24.18 26.74
N MET A 140 6.35 23.45 26.61
CA MET A 140 6.32 22.03 26.98
C MET A 140 7.25 21.19 26.09
N GLY A 141 7.31 21.48 24.78
CA GLY A 141 8.22 20.80 23.87
C GLY A 141 9.71 20.98 24.22
N SER A 142 10.11 22.18 24.65
CA SER A 142 11.47 22.41 25.16
C SER A 142 11.73 21.68 26.46
N HIS A 143 10.75 21.66 27.37
CA HIS A 143 10.87 20.93 28.64
C HIS A 143 11.10 19.42 28.41
N LEU A 144 10.31 18.80 27.53
CA LEU A 144 10.49 17.40 27.13
C LEU A 144 11.87 17.15 26.50
N MET A 145 12.35 18.06 25.66
CA MET A 145 13.68 17.95 25.04
C MET A 145 14.81 18.08 26.07
N ASP A 146 14.66 18.94 27.07
CA ASP A 146 15.62 19.10 28.15
C ASP A 146 15.69 17.84 29.02
N ARG A 147 14.53 17.28 29.41
CA ARG A 147 14.45 15.99 30.11
C ARG A 147 15.09 14.87 29.30
N PHE A 148 14.79 14.80 28.00
CA PHE A 148 15.38 13.82 27.09
C PHE A 148 16.92 13.90 27.03
N LYS A 149 17.49 15.11 27.04
CA LYS A 149 18.95 15.33 27.03
C LYS A 149 19.60 15.09 28.39
N GLN A 150 18.85 15.19 29.50
CA GLN A 150 19.29 14.94 30.87
C GLN A 150 19.40 13.42 31.16
N THR A 151 20.18 12.69 30.37
CA THR A 151 20.39 11.24 30.52
C THR A 151 21.84 10.90 30.91
N ARG A 152 22.01 9.96 31.83
CA ARG A 152 23.33 9.46 32.27
C ARG A 152 23.96 8.47 31.29
N GLN A 153 23.14 7.74 30.54
CA GLN A 153 23.58 6.69 29.60
C GLN A 153 23.79 7.21 28.17
N GLY A 154 23.54 8.50 27.95
CA GLY A 154 23.67 9.14 26.65
C GLY A 154 22.38 9.15 25.82
N VAL A 155 22.32 10.11 24.91
CA VAL A 155 21.14 10.44 24.09
C VAL A 155 20.72 9.27 23.19
N ALA A 156 21.68 8.55 22.60
CA ALA A 156 21.40 7.43 21.72
C ALA A 156 20.70 6.27 22.46
N HIS A 157 21.17 5.95 23.66
CA HIS A 157 20.55 4.94 24.50
C HIS A 157 19.14 5.34 24.93
N ARG A 158 18.97 6.59 25.38
CA ARG A 158 17.65 7.12 25.75
C ARG A 158 16.66 7.09 24.59
N ALA A 159 17.10 7.48 23.40
CA ALA A 159 16.27 7.43 22.19
C ALA A 159 15.85 5.99 21.85
N LYS A 160 16.79 5.03 21.94
CA LYS A 160 16.48 3.61 21.76
C LYS A 160 15.44 3.12 22.76
N TYR A 161 15.62 3.41 24.05
CA TYR A 161 14.68 2.99 25.08
C TYR A 161 13.28 3.59 24.89
N LEU A 162 13.19 4.90 24.60
CA LEU A 162 11.90 5.55 24.32
C LEU A 162 11.23 4.98 23.06
N HIS A 163 12.03 4.67 22.03
CA HIS A 163 11.54 4.00 20.84
C HIS A 163 10.97 2.61 21.18
N ASP A 164 11.68 1.81 21.97
CA ASP A 164 11.26 0.48 22.39
C ASP A 164 9.95 0.56 23.22
N CYS A 165 9.80 1.56 24.10
CA CYS A 165 8.56 1.84 24.83
C CYS A 165 7.38 2.16 23.90
N LEU A 166 7.58 3.05 22.93
CA LEU A 166 6.56 3.39 21.94
C LEU A 166 6.21 2.20 21.04
N GLN A 167 7.21 1.43 20.59
CA GLN A 167 7.02 0.25 19.75
C GLN A 167 6.23 -0.83 20.50
N PHE A 168 6.60 -1.12 21.75
CA PHE A 168 5.87 -2.04 22.60
C PHE A 168 4.41 -1.62 22.77
N THR A 169 4.17 -0.34 23.06
CA THR A 169 2.83 0.23 23.23
C THR A 169 2.00 0.11 21.96
N CYS A 170 2.55 0.53 20.83
CA CYS A 170 1.88 0.45 19.53
C CYS A 170 1.53 -1.01 19.19
N ALA A 171 2.43 -1.96 19.44
CA ALA A 171 2.17 -3.38 19.21
C ALA A 171 1.08 -3.93 20.15
N MET A 172 1.09 -3.55 21.42
CA MET A 172 0.07 -3.94 22.41
C MET A 172 -1.32 -3.42 22.05
N LEU A 173 -1.45 -2.18 21.56
CA LEU A 173 -2.73 -1.64 21.11
C LEU A 173 -3.31 -2.42 19.91
N HIS A 174 -2.46 -2.97 19.05
CA HIS A 174 -2.90 -3.73 17.87
C HIS A 174 -3.13 -5.22 18.13
N THR A 175 -2.45 -5.82 19.10
CA THR A 175 -2.41 -7.28 19.30
C THR A 175 -2.87 -7.76 20.67
N GLY A 176 -2.84 -6.89 21.68
CA GLY A 176 -3.16 -7.23 23.07
C GLY A 176 -4.62 -6.98 23.47
N ILE A 177 -5.43 -6.39 22.59
CA ILE A 177 -6.84 -6.09 22.84
C ILE A 177 -7.72 -7.17 22.21
N HIS A 178 -8.37 -7.97 23.05
CA HIS A 178 -9.29 -9.07 22.66
C HIS A 178 -10.74 -8.83 23.14
N THR A 179 -11.04 -7.61 23.57
CA THR A 179 -12.38 -7.19 24.03
C THR A 179 -12.93 -6.06 23.16
N ASP A 180 -14.20 -5.69 23.36
CA ASP A 180 -14.83 -4.53 22.73
C ASP A 180 -14.31 -3.21 23.36
N PHE A 181 -13.02 -2.92 23.19
CA PHE A 181 -12.34 -1.82 23.86
C PHE A 181 -12.81 -0.45 23.35
N ASP A 182 -13.01 0.50 24.26
CA ASP A 182 -13.50 1.84 23.93
C ASP A 182 -12.52 2.54 22.98
N ARG A 183 -13.02 2.91 21.81
CA ARG A 183 -12.23 3.54 20.74
C ARG A 183 -11.64 4.88 21.16
N ASP A 184 -12.34 5.65 22.00
CA ASP A 184 -11.87 6.96 22.43
C ASP A 184 -10.71 6.82 23.42
N VAL A 185 -10.72 5.81 24.29
CA VAL A 185 -9.58 5.46 25.15
C VAL A 185 -8.40 4.99 24.28
N LEU A 186 -8.63 4.06 23.36
CA LEU A 186 -7.59 3.49 22.50
C LEU A 186 -6.87 4.58 21.67
N TYR A 187 -7.64 5.40 20.96
CA TYR A 187 -7.06 6.43 20.10
C TYR A 187 -6.57 7.66 20.86
N SER A 188 -6.93 7.84 22.14
CA SER A 188 -6.24 8.83 23.00
C SER A 188 -4.79 8.42 23.29
N ILE A 189 -4.55 7.13 23.56
CA ILE A 189 -3.19 6.57 23.74
C ILE A 189 -2.42 6.62 22.42
N ALA A 190 -3.06 6.20 21.32
CA ALA A 190 -2.41 6.22 20.01
C ALA A 190 -2.06 7.65 19.55
N ALA A 191 -2.93 8.64 19.83
CA ALA A 191 -2.64 10.03 19.53
C ALA A 191 -1.46 10.59 20.34
N LEU A 192 -1.34 10.20 21.62
CA LEU A 192 -0.19 10.55 22.46
C LEU A 192 1.11 9.96 21.88
N GLY A 193 1.10 8.66 21.55
CA GLY A 193 2.24 7.99 20.95
C GLY A 193 2.66 8.59 19.60
N GLU A 194 1.69 8.95 18.76
CA GLU A 194 1.96 9.63 17.50
C GLU A 194 2.54 11.03 17.69
N LEU A 195 2.05 11.80 18.67
CA LEU A 195 2.58 13.12 18.98
C LEU A 195 4.08 13.04 19.35
N PHE A 196 4.44 12.07 20.19
CA PHE A 196 5.84 11.82 20.56
C PHE A 196 6.69 11.33 19.38
N CYS A 197 6.17 10.43 18.55
CA CYS A 197 6.87 10.06 17.31
C CYS A 197 7.11 11.28 16.41
N THR A 198 6.08 12.11 16.24
CA THR A 198 6.13 13.32 15.40
C THR A 198 7.13 14.33 15.94
N SER A 199 7.22 14.52 17.27
CA SER A 199 8.20 15.44 17.86
C SER A 199 9.64 14.98 17.61
N PHE A 200 9.92 13.68 17.69
CA PHE A 200 11.25 13.12 17.43
C PHE A 200 11.64 13.20 15.95
N VAL A 201 10.73 12.83 15.04
CA VAL A 201 10.96 12.96 13.59
C VAL A 201 11.22 14.42 13.22
N THR A 202 10.43 15.33 13.79
CA THR A 202 10.58 16.77 13.56
C THR A 202 11.92 17.28 14.09
N ALA A 203 12.30 16.93 15.32
CA ALA A 203 13.57 17.33 15.92
C ALA A 203 14.78 16.79 15.15
N ALA A 204 14.71 15.54 14.66
CA ALA A 204 15.74 14.95 13.80
C ALA A 204 15.88 15.71 12.47
N ASN A 205 14.77 16.03 11.81
CA ASN A 205 14.78 16.78 10.55
C ASN A 205 15.35 18.21 10.71
N PHE A 206 15.22 18.81 11.90
CA PHE A 206 15.83 20.10 12.23
C PHE A 206 17.28 20.00 12.72
N GLY A 207 17.88 18.81 12.74
CA GLY A 207 19.26 18.61 13.23
C GLY A 207 19.42 18.83 14.73
N LEU A 208 18.32 18.79 15.50
CA LEU A 208 18.35 18.94 16.97
C LEU A 208 18.73 17.64 17.69
N LEU A 209 18.73 16.53 16.97
CA LEU A 209 19.09 15.20 17.45
C LEU A 209 20.28 14.64 16.65
N PRO A 210 21.14 13.81 17.28
CA PRO A 210 22.21 13.11 16.58
C PRO A 210 21.71 12.24 15.41
N ASN A 211 22.57 12.04 14.42
CA ASN A 211 22.32 11.08 13.34
C ASN A 211 22.39 9.63 13.87
N GLY A 212 21.71 8.70 13.20
CA GLY A 212 21.76 7.27 13.53
C GLY A 212 20.86 6.83 14.69
N LEU A 213 19.98 7.70 15.17
CA LEU A 213 18.93 7.32 16.11
C LEU A 213 17.87 6.40 15.46
N PRO A 214 17.11 5.63 16.27
CA PRO A 214 15.98 4.85 15.77
C PRO A 214 14.99 5.73 15.01
N HIS A 215 14.36 5.17 13.98
CA HIS A 215 13.36 5.88 13.19
C HIS A 215 12.01 5.86 13.92
N PHE A 216 11.54 7.02 14.38
CA PHE A 216 10.27 7.17 15.12
C PHE A 216 9.04 7.21 14.21
N SER A 217 8.90 6.22 13.32
CA SER A 217 7.69 6.03 12.50
C SER A 217 7.06 4.69 12.83
N LEU A 218 6.03 4.73 13.67
CA LEU A 218 5.26 3.57 14.11
C LEU A 218 3.82 3.66 13.56
N PRO A 219 3.17 2.53 13.29
CA PRO A 219 1.85 2.49 12.65
C PRO A 219 0.71 2.77 13.65
N TRP A 220 0.68 3.96 14.26
CA TRP A 220 -0.36 4.35 15.22
C TRP A 220 -1.77 4.41 14.63
N SER A 221 -1.87 4.68 13.32
CA SER A 221 -3.12 4.69 12.57
C SER A 221 -3.61 3.31 12.14
N GLN A 222 -2.81 2.26 12.33
CA GLN A 222 -3.22 0.91 11.98
C GLN A 222 -4.54 0.59 12.70
N ASN A 223 -5.46 -0.03 11.98
CA ASN A 223 -6.82 -0.32 12.44
C ASN A 223 -7.71 0.91 12.75
N TYR A 224 -7.29 2.15 12.50
CA TYR A 224 -8.15 3.34 12.66
C TYR A 224 -9.34 3.33 11.70
N LEU A 225 -9.02 3.23 10.40
CA LEU A 225 -9.98 3.14 9.30
C LEU A 225 -10.11 1.67 8.84
N LYS A 226 -10.70 0.82 9.70
CA LYS A 226 -10.88 -0.61 9.41
C LYS A 226 -11.78 -0.85 8.18
N PRO A 227 -11.43 -1.83 7.32
CA PRO A 227 -12.35 -2.33 6.29
C PRO A 227 -13.69 -2.74 6.92
N ARG A 228 -14.80 -2.34 6.31
CA ARG A 228 -16.18 -2.59 6.74
C ARG A 228 -16.50 -2.09 8.15
N GLY A 229 -15.67 -1.21 8.71
CA GLY A 229 -15.89 -0.62 10.04
C GLY A 229 -16.87 0.55 10.01
N GLU A 230 -17.35 0.95 11.20
CA GLU A 230 -18.28 2.08 11.37
C GLU A 230 -17.80 3.39 10.74
N LEU A 231 -16.48 3.65 10.79
CA LEU A 231 -15.92 4.88 10.23
C LEU A 231 -15.94 4.87 8.70
N GLU A 232 -15.66 3.72 8.06
CA GLU A 232 -15.77 3.57 6.62
C GLU A 232 -17.23 3.72 6.18
N LYS A 233 -18.16 3.06 6.88
CA LYS A 233 -19.60 3.18 6.61
C LYS A 233 -20.06 4.64 6.67
N HIS A 234 -19.67 5.36 7.73
CA HIS A 234 -19.94 6.79 7.86
C HIS A 234 -19.37 7.61 6.68
N MET A 235 -18.13 7.35 6.28
CA MET A 235 -17.52 8.06 5.15
C MET A 235 -18.27 7.80 3.84
N LEU A 236 -18.65 6.55 3.56
CA LEU A 236 -19.45 6.18 2.38
C LEU A 236 -20.81 6.88 2.37
N GLU A 237 -21.49 6.92 3.51
CA GLU A 237 -22.76 7.65 3.69
C GLU A 237 -22.61 9.16 3.49
N ASN A 238 -21.40 9.70 3.71
CA ASN A 238 -21.04 11.10 3.51
C ASN A 238 -20.36 11.37 2.15
N GLY A 239 -20.60 10.53 1.14
CA GLY A 239 -20.22 10.80 -0.25
C GLY A 239 -18.77 10.49 -0.61
N TRP A 240 -18.04 9.74 0.22
CA TRP A 240 -16.72 9.22 -0.14
C TRP A 240 -16.80 8.01 -1.06
N CYS A 241 -15.85 7.89 -1.97
CA CYS A 241 -15.69 6.72 -2.83
C CYS A 241 -14.89 5.62 -2.11
N LYS A 242 -15.21 4.35 -2.37
CA LYS A 242 -14.48 3.17 -1.84
C LYS A 242 -12.97 3.27 -2.11
N SER A 243 -12.58 3.60 -3.35
CA SER A 243 -11.16 3.74 -3.70
C SER A 243 -10.47 4.94 -3.06
N GLU A 244 -11.22 5.97 -2.65
CA GLU A 244 -10.64 7.08 -1.90
C GLU A 244 -10.36 6.64 -0.47
N ILE A 245 -11.30 5.95 0.18
CA ILE A 245 -11.13 5.41 1.53
C ILE A 245 -9.93 4.45 1.57
N GLU A 246 -9.80 3.56 0.57
CA GLU A 246 -8.62 2.70 0.45
C GLU A 246 -7.34 3.49 0.23
N LYS A 247 -7.35 4.51 -0.64
CA LYS A 247 -6.20 5.42 -0.79
C LYS A 247 -5.82 6.00 0.57
N LEU A 248 -6.79 6.44 1.37
CA LEU A 248 -6.48 7.02 2.68
C LEU A 248 -5.80 6.01 3.61
N ARG A 249 -6.27 4.77 3.61
CA ARG A 249 -5.75 3.69 4.46
C ARG A 249 -4.29 3.36 4.15
N TRP A 250 -3.89 3.43 2.88
CA TRP A 250 -2.57 2.97 2.43
C TRP A 250 -1.56 4.10 2.17
N VAL A 251 -2.02 5.29 1.77
CA VAL A 251 -1.13 6.42 1.47
C VAL A 251 -0.79 7.21 2.72
N TYR A 252 -1.79 7.49 3.57
CA TYR A 252 -1.59 8.32 4.75
C TYR A 252 -1.35 7.46 5.99
N GLN A 253 -0.14 7.54 6.52
CA GLN A 253 0.27 6.72 7.67
C GLN A 253 -0.01 7.41 9.01
N GLY A 254 -0.25 8.74 9.02
CA GLY A 254 -0.56 9.48 10.24
C GLY A 254 -2.00 9.28 10.73
N LEU A 255 -2.15 8.96 12.01
CA LEU A 255 -3.45 8.88 12.69
C LEU A 255 -4.15 10.24 12.68
N GLY A 256 -3.43 11.34 12.93
CA GLY A 256 -3.94 12.71 12.82
C GLY A 256 -4.49 13.02 11.43
N THR A 257 -3.80 12.61 10.38
CA THR A 257 -4.22 12.81 8.99
C THR A 257 -5.48 12.00 8.66
N GLN A 258 -5.51 10.71 9.00
CA GLN A 258 -6.70 9.87 8.80
C GLN A 258 -7.90 10.36 9.65
N HIS A 259 -7.64 10.82 10.87
CA HIS A 259 -8.66 11.40 11.76
C HIS A 259 -9.29 12.66 11.16
N PHE A 260 -8.47 13.55 10.59
CA PHE A 260 -8.92 14.76 9.92
C PHE A 260 -9.76 14.42 8.69
N LEU A 261 -9.23 13.58 7.80
CA LEU A 261 -9.88 13.21 6.54
C LEU A 261 -11.22 12.50 6.76
N SER A 262 -11.28 11.57 7.71
CA SER A 262 -12.52 10.84 8.04
C SER A 262 -13.65 11.71 8.60
N ARG A 263 -13.34 12.97 8.97
CA ARG A 263 -14.30 13.99 9.42
C ARG A 263 -14.52 15.10 8.40
N MET A 264 -13.81 15.09 7.29
CA MET A 264 -13.93 16.12 6.28
C MET A 264 -15.22 15.92 5.49
N ARG A 265 -16.01 16.99 5.35
CA ARG A 265 -17.26 16.98 4.60
C ARG A 265 -16.99 17.00 3.08
N LYS A 266 -17.66 16.09 2.37
CA LYS A 266 -17.87 16.14 0.92
C LYS A 266 -19.30 16.60 0.66
N GLU A 267 -19.48 17.90 0.44
CA GLU A 267 -20.81 18.52 0.36
C GLU A 267 -21.67 17.95 -0.78
N GLU A 268 -21.05 17.47 -1.87
CA GLU A 268 -21.70 16.69 -2.92
C GLU A 268 -20.71 15.67 -3.51
N PRO A 269 -21.11 14.40 -3.75
CA PRO A 269 -20.29 13.43 -4.47
C PRO A 269 -19.91 13.98 -5.84
N HIS A 270 -18.62 14.10 -6.11
CA HIS A 270 -18.12 14.59 -7.38
C HIS A 270 -18.09 13.45 -8.40
N GLY A 271 -19.12 13.35 -9.25
CA GLY A 271 -19.25 12.26 -10.22
C GLY A 271 -19.98 11.03 -9.64
N ASP A 272 -20.22 10.03 -10.49
CA ASP A 272 -20.88 8.78 -10.11
C ASP A 272 -19.87 7.70 -9.69
N HIS A 273 -19.84 7.39 -8.40
CA HIS A 273 -18.92 6.42 -7.80
C HIS A 273 -19.50 4.99 -7.66
N THR A 274 -20.71 4.72 -8.16
CA THR A 274 -21.38 3.41 -8.01
C THR A 274 -20.57 2.24 -8.58
N GLY A 275 -19.85 2.47 -9.70
CA GLY A 275 -18.98 1.48 -10.34
C GLY A 275 -17.56 1.35 -9.77
N CYS A 276 -17.21 2.12 -8.73
CA CYS A 276 -15.85 2.10 -8.18
C CYS A 276 -15.57 0.87 -7.29
N SER A 277 -14.34 0.39 -7.33
CA SER A 277 -13.83 -0.67 -6.45
C SER A 277 -12.93 -0.10 -5.35
N ALA A 278 -12.41 -0.96 -4.47
CA ALA A 278 -11.33 -0.63 -3.54
C ALA A 278 -10.08 -0.13 -4.30
N ASP A 279 -9.76 -0.79 -5.40
CA ASP A 279 -8.49 -0.61 -6.11
C ASP A 279 -8.53 0.52 -7.15
N GLY A 280 -9.73 0.98 -7.54
CA GLY A 280 -9.88 1.95 -8.61
C GLY A 280 -11.12 2.84 -8.51
N CYS A 281 -10.91 4.15 -8.68
CA CYS A 281 -11.99 5.11 -8.90
C CYS A 281 -12.23 5.29 -10.41
N VAL A 282 -13.40 4.85 -10.89
CA VAL A 282 -13.78 4.94 -12.32
C VAL A 282 -14.75 6.09 -12.62
N ALA A 283 -15.15 6.87 -11.61
CA ALA A 283 -16.16 7.94 -11.73
C ALA A 283 -15.81 9.06 -12.71
N PHE A 284 -14.53 9.20 -13.06
CA PHE A 284 -14.00 10.24 -13.94
C PHE A 284 -13.53 9.68 -15.29
N GLN A 285 -13.86 8.42 -15.59
CA GLN A 285 -13.66 7.84 -16.91
C GLN A 285 -14.78 8.32 -17.84
N LEU A 286 -14.40 8.68 -19.06
CA LEU A 286 -15.35 9.15 -20.06
C LEU A 286 -15.97 7.96 -20.79
N ASP A 287 -17.27 8.05 -21.04
CA ASP A 287 -18.00 7.13 -21.90
C ASP A 287 -18.45 7.83 -23.20
N GLU A 288 -19.12 7.09 -24.09
CA GLU A 288 -19.63 7.60 -25.36
C GLU A 288 -20.75 8.65 -25.20
N THR A 289 -21.36 8.70 -24.02
CA THR A 289 -22.46 9.63 -23.70
C THR A 289 -21.96 11.00 -23.28
N TYR A 290 -20.70 11.12 -22.86
CA TYR A 290 -20.07 12.38 -22.45
C TYR A 290 -20.24 13.49 -23.50
N ARG A 291 -20.56 14.69 -23.02
CA ARG A 291 -20.64 15.93 -23.81
C ARG A 291 -19.91 17.05 -23.07
N PRO A 292 -19.18 17.93 -23.80
CA PRO A 292 -18.62 19.13 -23.21
C PRO A 292 -19.71 19.99 -22.55
N ARG A 293 -19.39 20.64 -21.43
CA ARG A 293 -20.33 21.46 -20.66
C ARG A 293 -19.98 22.94 -20.81
N HIS A 294 -21.00 23.78 -20.75
CA HIS A 294 -20.80 25.22 -20.62
C HIS A 294 -20.27 25.59 -19.24
N ALA A 295 -19.54 26.69 -19.15
CA ALA A 295 -18.99 27.21 -17.89
C ALA A 295 -20.08 27.66 -16.91
N THR A 296 -21.22 28.13 -17.44
CA THR A 296 -22.36 28.64 -16.68
C THR A 296 -23.60 27.82 -17.00
N ALA A 297 -24.36 27.45 -15.98
CA ALA A 297 -25.64 26.78 -16.16
C ALA A 297 -26.60 27.62 -17.01
N GLY A 298 -27.25 26.99 -18.00
CA GLY A 298 -28.19 27.66 -18.91
C GLY A 298 -27.55 28.41 -20.10
N CYS A 299 -26.23 28.44 -20.22
CA CYS A 299 -25.55 28.99 -21.40
C CYS A 299 -25.69 28.04 -22.61
N ALA A 300 -25.84 28.62 -23.81
CA ALA A 300 -25.94 27.89 -25.09
C ALA A 300 -25.07 28.55 -26.19
N CYS A 301 -23.92 29.14 -25.81
CA CYS A 301 -22.98 29.76 -26.76
C CYS A 301 -22.43 28.75 -27.79
N ALA A 302 -21.91 29.26 -28.91
CA ALA A 302 -21.30 28.42 -29.93
C ALA A 302 -20.03 27.71 -29.42
N PHE A 303 -19.69 26.60 -30.09
CA PHE A 303 -18.41 25.93 -29.94
C PHE A 303 -17.41 26.58 -30.90
N ILE A 304 -16.19 26.82 -30.43
CA ILE A 304 -15.11 27.44 -31.21
C ILE A 304 -13.83 26.59 -31.06
N GLY A 305 -12.95 26.63 -32.06
CA GLY A 305 -11.67 25.91 -32.10
C GLY A 305 -11.52 24.97 -33.29
N ALA A 306 -12.63 24.41 -33.79
CA ALA A 306 -12.62 23.43 -34.89
C ALA A 306 -12.04 24.03 -36.19
N GLU A 307 -12.23 25.32 -36.41
CA GLU A 307 -11.71 26.09 -37.52
C GLU A 307 -10.17 26.12 -37.58
N HIS A 308 -9.49 25.88 -36.46
CA HIS A 308 -8.03 25.92 -36.38
C HIS A 308 -7.35 24.55 -36.50
N VAL A 309 -8.13 23.46 -36.64
CA VAL A 309 -7.58 22.08 -36.65
C VAL A 309 -6.53 21.88 -37.73
N ASN A 310 -6.71 22.50 -38.91
CA ASN A 310 -5.75 22.41 -40.00
C ASN A 310 -4.41 23.07 -39.64
N THR A 311 -4.45 24.26 -39.03
CA THR A 311 -3.23 24.97 -38.56
C THR A 311 -2.50 24.17 -37.49
N VAL A 312 -3.23 23.63 -36.51
CA VAL A 312 -2.69 22.74 -35.47
C VAL A 312 -1.98 21.54 -36.11
N GLN A 313 -2.64 20.87 -37.06
CA GLN A 313 -2.06 19.72 -37.75
C GLN A 313 -0.84 20.09 -38.59
N THR A 314 -0.86 21.23 -39.27
CA THR A 314 0.29 21.73 -40.03
C THR A 314 1.49 21.91 -39.10
N ILE A 315 1.36 22.66 -38.00
CA ILE A 315 2.45 22.86 -37.04
C ILE A 315 3.00 21.51 -36.54
N LEU A 316 2.12 20.60 -36.10
CA LEU A 316 2.54 19.29 -35.60
C LEU A 316 3.28 18.46 -36.67
N LYS A 317 2.80 18.45 -37.92
CA LYS A 317 3.32 17.58 -38.99
C LYS A 317 4.55 18.17 -39.69
N THR A 318 4.67 19.49 -39.79
CA THR A 318 5.74 20.14 -40.58
C THR A 318 6.88 20.69 -39.75
N THR A 319 6.68 20.93 -38.44
CA THR A 319 7.72 21.47 -37.56
C THR A 319 8.07 20.50 -36.43
N LYS A 320 9.14 20.80 -35.69
CA LYS A 320 9.50 20.10 -34.45
C LYS A 320 8.83 20.71 -33.20
N GLY A 321 8.20 21.88 -33.34
CA GLY A 321 7.55 22.61 -32.25
C GLY A 321 6.14 22.10 -31.92
N TYR A 322 5.37 22.89 -31.21
CA TYR A 322 3.97 22.59 -30.89
C TYR A 322 3.14 23.88 -30.88
N PRO A 323 1.83 23.80 -31.13
CA PRO A 323 0.99 24.99 -31.18
C PRO A 323 0.69 25.53 -29.78
N VAL A 324 0.45 26.85 -29.68
CA VAL A 324 -0.08 27.56 -28.51
C VAL A 324 -1.22 28.50 -28.92
N LEU A 325 -2.08 28.85 -27.97
CA LEU A 325 -3.26 29.67 -28.22
C LEU A 325 -3.08 31.09 -27.69
N ARG A 326 -3.46 32.06 -28.50
CA ARG A 326 -3.71 33.44 -28.09
C ARG A 326 -5.20 33.71 -28.07
N PHE A 327 -5.66 34.36 -27.00
CA PHE A 327 -7.02 34.83 -26.89
C PHE A 327 -7.02 36.35 -26.96
N ASP A 328 -7.55 36.88 -28.07
CA ASP A 328 -7.70 38.31 -28.28
C ASP A 328 -9.17 38.69 -28.09
N THR A 329 -9.39 39.90 -27.58
CA THR A 329 -10.73 40.51 -27.56
C THR A 329 -10.73 41.59 -28.64
N VAL A 330 -11.41 41.32 -29.75
CA VAL A 330 -11.50 42.23 -30.90
C VAL A 330 -12.82 42.99 -30.87
N ILE A 331 -12.83 44.22 -31.37
CA ILE A 331 -14.04 45.03 -31.44
C ILE A 331 -14.97 44.42 -32.49
N ASP A 332 -16.18 44.04 -32.06
CA ASP A 332 -17.25 43.55 -32.93
C ASP A 332 -18.52 44.37 -32.67
N PRO A 333 -18.83 45.35 -33.55
CA PRO A 333 -20.02 46.17 -33.42
C PRO A 333 -21.35 45.39 -33.44
N GLY A 334 -21.34 44.12 -33.84
CA GLY A 334 -22.50 43.22 -33.87
C GLY A 334 -22.68 42.35 -32.62
N SER A 335 -21.73 42.34 -31.68
CA SER A 335 -21.88 41.60 -30.42
C SER A 335 -22.63 42.42 -29.36
N VAL A 336 -23.17 41.75 -28.34
CA VAL A 336 -24.01 42.38 -27.30
C VAL A 336 -23.24 43.43 -26.49
N ASP A 337 -21.92 43.29 -26.38
CA ASP A 337 -21.00 44.15 -25.63
C ASP A 337 -19.99 44.90 -26.53
N GLY A 338 -20.11 44.81 -27.86
CA GLY A 338 -19.19 45.46 -28.81
C GLY A 338 -17.83 44.77 -28.96
N LEU A 339 -17.64 43.60 -28.35
CA LEU A 339 -16.41 42.81 -28.33
C LEU A 339 -16.68 41.34 -28.76
N ARG A 340 -15.79 40.78 -29.59
CA ARG A 340 -15.76 39.36 -29.97
C ARG A 340 -14.46 38.74 -29.47
N ALA A 341 -14.60 37.57 -28.87
CA ALA A 341 -13.47 36.72 -28.56
C ALA A 341 -12.91 36.10 -29.85
N GLU A 342 -11.62 36.26 -30.11
CA GLU A 342 -10.92 35.64 -31.22
C GLU A 342 -9.79 34.76 -30.70
N LEU A 343 -9.82 33.50 -31.12
CA LEU A 343 -8.80 32.53 -30.82
C LEU A 343 -7.83 32.46 -32.01
N THR A 344 -6.53 32.51 -31.77
CA THR A 344 -5.53 32.29 -32.81
C THR A 344 -4.51 31.25 -32.39
N VAL A 345 -4.12 30.38 -33.33
CA VAL A 345 -3.08 29.36 -33.13
C VAL A 345 -1.77 29.85 -33.73
N GLU A 346 -0.70 29.80 -32.95
CA GLU A 346 0.67 30.08 -33.38
C GLU A 346 1.63 28.97 -32.94
N GLU A 347 2.78 28.83 -33.60
CA GLU A 347 3.83 27.91 -33.18
C GLU A 347 4.53 28.46 -31.93
N TYR A 348 4.78 27.61 -30.93
CA TYR A 348 5.51 27.97 -29.74
C TYR A 348 6.93 28.47 -30.06
N SER A 349 7.32 29.58 -29.42
CA SER A 349 8.70 30.05 -29.36
C SER A 349 9.08 30.36 -27.90
N ASP A 350 10.36 30.24 -27.58
CA ASP A 350 10.89 30.48 -26.22
C ASP A 350 10.72 31.93 -25.72
N GLU A 351 10.38 32.85 -26.63
CA GLU A 351 10.17 34.27 -26.32
C GLU A 351 8.76 34.54 -25.75
N VAL A 352 7.79 33.65 -25.97
CA VAL A 352 6.39 33.88 -25.62
C VAL A 352 5.98 32.98 -24.45
N PRO A 353 5.78 33.54 -23.23
CA PRO A 353 5.37 32.74 -22.08
C PRO A 353 3.93 32.26 -22.25
N TYR A 354 3.67 31.04 -21.79
CA TYR A 354 2.33 30.47 -21.82
C TYR A 354 2.00 29.67 -20.56
N VAL A 355 0.70 29.54 -20.29
CA VAL A 355 0.14 28.72 -19.22
C VAL A 355 -0.47 27.46 -19.81
N ALA A 356 0.02 26.29 -19.41
CA ALA A 356 -0.63 25.03 -19.77
C ALA A 356 -1.77 24.73 -18.80
N ILE A 357 -2.94 24.41 -19.34
CA ILE A 357 -4.14 24.11 -18.56
C ILE A 357 -4.26 22.60 -18.39
N SER A 358 -4.07 22.15 -17.17
CA SER A 358 -4.19 20.74 -16.78
C SER A 358 -5.56 20.54 -16.12
N HIS A 359 -6.43 19.73 -16.71
CA HIS A 359 -7.82 19.68 -16.26
C HIS A 359 -8.42 18.27 -16.28
N VAL A 360 -9.49 18.09 -15.49
CA VAL A 360 -10.26 16.84 -15.46
C VAL A 360 -11.31 16.86 -16.58
N TRP A 361 -11.16 16.02 -17.61
CA TRP A 361 -12.08 16.04 -18.76
C TRP A 361 -13.54 15.80 -18.34
N ALA A 362 -13.76 14.92 -17.35
CA ALA A 362 -15.08 14.60 -16.82
C ALA A 362 -15.82 15.82 -16.22
N ASP A 363 -15.12 16.91 -15.94
CA ASP A 363 -15.70 18.18 -15.47
C ASP A 363 -16.38 18.99 -16.59
N GLY A 364 -16.34 18.48 -17.83
CA GLY A 364 -17.02 19.07 -18.98
C GLY A 364 -16.11 19.90 -19.89
N MET A 365 -14.79 19.84 -19.69
CA MET A 365 -13.80 20.57 -20.49
C MET A 365 -13.06 19.70 -21.52
N GLY A 366 -13.33 18.39 -21.58
CA GLY A 366 -12.88 17.52 -22.67
C GLY A 366 -13.82 17.55 -23.87
N ASN A 367 -13.35 17.16 -25.05
CA ASN A 367 -14.18 16.92 -26.24
C ASN A 367 -13.59 15.76 -27.10
N PRO A 368 -14.15 14.54 -27.02
CA PRO A 368 -13.59 13.39 -27.75
C PRO A 368 -13.91 13.38 -29.25
N LYS A 369 -14.79 14.27 -29.73
CA LYS A 369 -15.31 14.25 -31.11
C LYS A 369 -14.66 15.29 -32.01
N GLU A 370 -14.31 16.44 -31.45
CA GLU A 370 -13.79 17.58 -32.21
C GLU A 370 -12.89 18.45 -31.34
N ASN A 371 -11.97 19.19 -31.98
CA ASN A 371 -11.07 20.13 -31.32
C ASN A 371 -11.76 21.47 -31.03
N SER A 372 -12.83 21.45 -30.24
CA SER A 372 -13.62 22.64 -29.92
C SER A 372 -14.14 22.61 -28.48
N LEU A 373 -14.45 23.79 -27.94
CA LEU A 373 -15.15 23.95 -26.67
C LEU A 373 -16.17 25.08 -26.74
N PRO A 374 -17.18 25.10 -25.85
CA PRO A 374 -18.07 26.24 -25.71
C PRO A 374 -17.29 27.54 -25.48
N GLN A 375 -17.64 28.61 -26.19
CA GLN A 375 -17.00 29.93 -26.07
C GLN A 375 -16.87 30.41 -24.61
N CYS A 376 -17.87 30.15 -23.77
CA CYS A 376 -17.84 30.50 -22.36
C CYS A 376 -16.74 29.77 -21.55
N GLN A 377 -16.37 28.54 -21.91
CA GLN A 377 -15.26 27.82 -21.27
C GLN A 377 -13.91 28.44 -21.64
N ILE A 378 -13.74 28.81 -22.91
CA ILE A 378 -12.51 29.45 -23.38
C ILE A 378 -12.37 30.83 -22.75
N ALA A 379 -13.44 31.62 -22.69
CA ALA A 379 -13.46 32.90 -22.01
C ALA A 379 -13.12 32.77 -20.52
N LYS A 380 -13.64 31.73 -19.84
CA LYS A 380 -13.28 31.41 -18.45
C LYS A 380 -11.78 31.12 -18.31
N VAL A 381 -11.23 30.25 -19.16
CA VAL A 381 -9.80 29.92 -19.15
C VAL A 381 -8.95 31.17 -19.38
N ALA A 382 -9.28 31.99 -20.38
CA ALA A 382 -8.57 33.23 -20.66
C ALA A 382 -8.58 34.19 -19.46
N SER A 383 -9.73 34.33 -18.79
CA SER A 383 -9.84 35.11 -17.55
C SER A 383 -8.95 34.56 -16.45
N LEU A 384 -8.92 33.24 -16.23
CA LEU A 384 -8.08 32.61 -15.20
C LEU A 384 -6.59 32.80 -15.49
N VAL A 385 -6.17 32.70 -16.75
CA VAL A 385 -4.79 32.95 -17.18
C VAL A 385 -4.40 34.41 -16.97
N ALA A 386 -5.30 35.35 -17.29
CA ALA A 386 -5.07 36.77 -17.05
C ALA A 386 -4.94 37.08 -15.54
N GLU A 387 -5.81 36.52 -14.69
CA GLU A 387 -5.74 36.69 -13.23
C GLU A 387 -4.48 36.04 -12.64
N LEU A 388 -4.06 34.87 -13.14
CA LEU A 388 -2.80 34.24 -12.74
C LEU A 388 -1.61 35.14 -13.10
N GLY A 389 -1.61 35.72 -14.31
CA GLY A 389 -0.58 36.67 -14.75
C GLY A 389 -0.45 37.86 -13.80
N LYS A 390 -1.57 38.42 -13.33
CA LYS A 390 -1.58 39.49 -12.31
C LYS A 390 -1.06 39.03 -10.95
N THR A 391 -1.33 37.78 -10.58
CA THR A 391 -0.94 37.20 -9.28
C THR A 391 0.55 36.93 -9.21
N VAL A 392 1.15 36.42 -10.28
CA VAL A 392 2.59 36.08 -10.34
C VAL A 392 3.43 37.29 -10.73
N GLY A 393 2.92 38.16 -11.61
CA GLY A 393 3.57 39.38 -12.04
C GLY A 393 3.36 40.52 -11.03
N THR A 394 4.25 40.63 -10.04
CA THR A 394 4.32 41.86 -9.24
C THR A 394 4.78 43.02 -10.12
N ALA A 395 3.85 43.86 -10.59
CA ALA A 395 4.03 45.28 -10.88
C ALA A 395 5.27 45.75 -11.71
N VAL A 396 5.86 44.94 -12.60
CA VAL A 396 6.95 45.40 -13.47
C VAL A 396 6.60 45.10 -14.94
N ASP A 397 6.43 46.18 -15.70
CA ASP A 397 6.20 46.29 -17.14
C ASP A 397 4.84 45.87 -17.71
N ALA A 398 4.01 46.88 -17.98
CA ALA A 398 2.87 46.80 -18.90
C ALA A 398 3.26 46.43 -20.36
N SER A 399 4.56 46.28 -20.64
CA SER A 399 5.12 45.82 -21.92
C SER A 399 5.41 44.32 -21.97
N ALA A 400 5.23 43.56 -20.89
CA ALA A 400 5.40 42.11 -20.93
C ALA A 400 4.34 41.46 -21.86
N PRO A 401 4.73 40.51 -22.73
CA PRO A 401 3.79 39.87 -23.65
C PRO A 401 2.70 39.12 -22.87
N ALA A 402 1.45 39.31 -23.27
CA ALA A 402 0.32 38.62 -22.67
C ALA A 402 0.51 37.09 -22.76
N TYR A 403 0.28 36.40 -21.65
CA TYR A 403 0.40 34.94 -21.59
C TYR A 403 -0.46 34.29 -22.68
N ARG A 404 0.16 33.39 -23.44
CA ARG A 404 -0.58 32.39 -24.22
C ARG A 404 -1.09 31.31 -23.30
N PHE A 405 -1.92 30.43 -23.82
CA PHE A 405 -2.31 29.23 -23.09
C PHE A 405 -2.30 28.00 -23.98
N TRP A 406 -2.19 26.85 -23.34
CA TRP A 406 -2.25 25.56 -24.01
C TRP A 406 -3.34 24.72 -23.35
N LEU A 407 -4.20 24.11 -24.18
CA LEU A 407 -5.29 23.24 -23.73
C LEU A 407 -5.37 22.05 -24.68
N ASP A 408 -5.18 20.85 -24.13
CA ASP A 408 -5.14 19.58 -24.85
C ASP A 408 -6.37 19.36 -25.74
N THR A 409 -7.56 19.70 -25.26
CA THR A 409 -8.82 19.52 -26.01
C THR A 409 -8.83 20.28 -27.34
N LEU A 410 -8.17 21.44 -27.39
CA LEU A 410 -8.10 22.27 -28.60
C LEU A 410 -6.87 21.96 -29.46
N LEU A 411 -5.76 21.53 -28.83
CA LEU A 411 -4.44 21.45 -29.48
C LEU A 411 -3.91 20.04 -29.72
N CYS A 412 -4.55 19.00 -29.16
CA CYS A 412 -4.30 17.59 -29.46
C CYS A 412 -5.37 17.10 -30.45
N PRO A 413 -5.05 16.95 -31.75
CA PRO A 413 -6.04 16.57 -32.75
C PRO A 413 -6.74 15.25 -32.42
N VAL A 414 -8.03 15.15 -32.76
CA VAL A 414 -8.77 13.86 -32.74
C VAL A 414 -8.29 12.92 -33.86
N GLU A 415 -7.75 13.49 -34.94
CA GLU A 415 -7.14 12.77 -36.06
C GLU A 415 -5.93 11.94 -35.62
N ARG A 416 -5.86 10.66 -36.02
CA ARG A 416 -4.91 9.67 -35.49
C ARG A 416 -3.43 10.07 -35.59
N VAL A 417 -2.98 10.61 -36.73
CA VAL A 417 -1.58 10.98 -36.97
C VAL A 417 -1.23 12.22 -36.16
N GLY A 418 -2.06 13.27 -36.21
CA GLY A 418 -1.89 14.46 -35.38
C GLY A 418 -1.90 14.14 -33.88
N ASN A 419 -2.81 13.27 -33.44
CA ASN A 419 -2.89 12.78 -32.06
C ASN A 419 -1.58 12.11 -31.63
N ALA A 420 -1.08 11.18 -32.44
CA ALA A 420 0.17 10.48 -32.17
C ALA A 420 1.37 11.44 -31.98
N ILE A 421 1.48 12.46 -32.83
CA ILE A 421 2.55 13.46 -32.73
C ILE A 421 2.36 14.33 -31.48
N SER A 422 1.12 14.77 -31.20
CA SER A 422 0.83 15.58 -30.02
C SER A 422 1.14 14.84 -28.71
N LEU A 423 0.80 13.55 -28.62
CA LEU A 423 1.13 12.71 -27.46
C LEU A 423 2.63 12.52 -27.26
N ALA A 424 3.41 12.43 -28.34
CA ALA A 424 4.87 12.35 -28.24
C ALA A 424 5.51 13.68 -27.75
N ARG A 425 4.86 14.82 -28.02
CA ARG A 425 5.33 16.17 -27.65
C ARG A 425 4.73 16.72 -26.35
N ILE A 426 3.71 16.07 -25.79
CA ILE A 426 2.96 16.59 -24.62
C ILE A 426 3.85 16.84 -23.40
N LYS A 427 4.87 16.01 -23.19
CA LYS A 427 5.86 16.22 -22.12
C LYS A 427 6.58 17.56 -22.26
N ASP A 428 6.89 17.97 -23.49
CA ASP A 428 7.64 19.20 -23.75
C ASP A 428 6.73 20.41 -23.58
N VAL A 429 5.42 20.28 -23.83
CA VAL A 429 4.43 21.29 -23.48
C VAL A 429 4.48 21.58 -21.97
N TYR A 430 4.23 20.57 -21.13
CA TYR A 430 4.15 20.82 -19.69
C TYR A 430 5.50 21.21 -19.07
N ARG A 431 6.62 20.74 -19.64
CA ARG A 431 7.98 21.13 -19.22
C ARG A 431 8.30 22.58 -19.55
N ASN A 432 7.93 23.06 -20.74
CA ASN A 432 8.27 24.40 -21.22
C ASN A 432 7.26 25.46 -20.81
N ALA A 433 6.05 25.06 -20.40
CA ALA A 433 5.05 25.97 -19.86
C ALA A 433 5.63 26.78 -18.69
N LYS A 434 5.41 28.10 -18.71
CA LYS A 434 5.86 28.99 -17.63
C LYS A 434 5.16 28.63 -16.33
N HIS A 435 3.86 28.33 -16.42
CA HIS A 435 3.04 27.83 -15.34
C HIS A 435 2.11 26.72 -15.85
N VAL A 436 1.80 25.76 -14.99
CA VAL A 436 0.70 24.82 -15.19
C VAL A 436 -0.42 25.17 -14.22
N LEU A 437 -1.62 25.40 -14.75
CA LEU A 437 -2.80 25.71 -13.95
C LEU A 437 -3.75 24.51 -13.93
N VAL A 438 -3.95 23.94 -12.74
CA VAL A 438 -4.83 22.80 -12.49
C VAL A 438 -6.26 23.28 -12.28
N LEU A 439 -7.18 22.74 -13.09
CA LEU A 439 -8.62 22.94 -12.97
C LEU A 439 -9.29 21.62 -12.58
N ASP A 440 -9.78 21.58 -11.35
CA ASP A 440 -10.53 20.44 -10.79
C ASP A 440 -11.75 20.98 -10.05
N ALA A 441 -12.95 20.55 -10.46
CA ALA A 441 -14.21 21.06 -9.92
C ALA A 441 -14.40 20.75 -8.41
N SER A 442 -13.72 19.74 -7.87
CA SER A 442 -13.71 19.47 -6.42
C SER A 442 -12.89 20.49 -5.63
N ILE A 443 -11.92 21.15 -6.26
CA ILE A 443 -11.08 22.21 -5.65
C ILE A 443 -11.71 23.59 -5.91
N MET A 444 -12.10 23.86 -7.16
CA MET A 444 -12.60 25.17 -7.61
C MET A 444 -13.92 25.62 -6.94
N ARG A 445 -14.60 24.73 -6.21
CA ARG A 445 -15.80 25.08 -5.42
C ARG A 445 -15.48 25.69 -4.06
N HIS A 446 -14.25 25.53 -3.58
CA HIS A 446 -13.83 26.05 -2.28
C HIS A 446 -13.04 27.34 -2.45
N ARG A 447 -13.26 28.30 -1.54
CA ARG A 447 -12.42 29.49 -1.42
C ARG A 447 -11.20 29.13 -0.58
N PHE A 448 -10.00 29.37 -1.09
CA PHE A 448 -8.76 29.08 -0.36
C PHE A 448 -8.72 29.83 0.98
N GLU A 449 -9.15 31.09 1.00
CA GLU A 449 -9.15 31.92 2.22
C GLU A 449 -10.10 31.44 3.31
N SER A 450 -11.07 30.58 2.97
CA SER A 450 -12.01 29.99 3.93
C SER A 450 -11.53 28.64 4.47
N LEU A 451 -10.43 28.10 3.94
CA LEU A 451 -9.87 26.81 4.34
C LEU A 451 -8.64 26.99 5.23
N SER A 452 -8.41 26.03 6.12
CA SER A 452 -7.09 25.87 6.72
C SER A 452 -6.10 25.34 5.68
N ALA A 453 -4.80 25.63 5.85
CA ALA A 453 -3.76 25.11 4.95
C ALA A 453 -3.75 23.56 4.92
N ALA A 454 -4.01 22.91 6.06
CA ALA A 454 -4.20 21.46 6.16
C ALA A 454 -5.35 20.98 5.27
N GLU A 455 -6.53 21.59 5.38
CA GLU A 455 -7.69 21.19 4.59
C GLU A 455 -7.46 21.44 3.09
N ALA A 456 -6.88 22.58 2.71
CA ALA A 456 -6.57 22.89 1.32
C ALA A 456 -5.65 21.83 0.69
N LEU A 457 -4.56 21.45 1.39
CA LEU A 457 -3.63 20.42 0.91
C LEU A 457 -4.25 19.04 0.88
N LEU A 458 -5.05 18.67 1.88
CA LEU A 458 -5.76 17.39 1.90
C LEU A 458 -6.81 17.31 0.79
N ARG A 459 -7.49 18.41 0.46
CA ARG A 459 -8.40 18.47 -0.70
C ARG A 459 -7.65 18.28 -2.02
N ILE A 460 -6.48 18.91 -2.17
CA ILE A 460 -5.60 18.75 -3.33
C ILE A 460 -5.09 17.30 -3.46
N PHE A 461 -4.49 16.73 -2.42
CA PHE A 461 -3.77 15.45 -2.54
C PHE A 461 -4.65 14.23 -2.28
N ALA A 462 -5.60 14.30 -1.36
CA ALA A 462 -6.39 13.14 -0.95
C ALA A 462 -7.66 12.95 -1.78
N THR A 463 -8.38 14.03 -2.11
CA THR A 463 -9.74 13.96 -2.69
C THR A 463 -9.89 14.47 -4.12
N SER A 464 -8.87 15.12 -4.66
CA SER A 464 -8.92 15.65 -6.03
C SER A 464 -9.02 14.54 -7.07
N ALA A 465 -9.95 14.69 -8.01
CA ALA A 465 -10.07 13.82 -9.18
C ALA A 465 -8.82 13.90 -10.07
N TRP A 466 -8.18 15.07 -10.13
CA TRP A 466 -6.92 15.28 -10.83
C TRP A 466 -5.81 14.37 -10.28
N MET A 467 -5.72 14.16 -8.96
CA MET A 467 -4.76 13.22 -8.37
C MET A 467 -5.07 11.73 -8.64
N ARG A 468 -6.22 11.42 -9.26
CA ARG A 468 -6.67 10.04 -9.57
C ARG A 468 -6.49 9.65 -11.04
N ARG A 469 -6.05 10.55 -11.91
CA ARG A 469 -5.80 10.25 -13.34
C ARG A 469 -4.32 10.00 -13.58
N LEU A 470 -3.98 9.13 -14.52
CA LEU A 470 -2.57 8.87 -14.84
C LEU A 470 -1.93 10.06 -15.57
N TRP A 471 -2.56 10.57 -16.63
CA TRP A 471 -1.99 11.64 -17.46
C TRP A 471 -1.63 12.88 -16.64
N THR A 472 -2.49 13.29 -15.72
CA THR A 472 -2.26 14.44 -14.84
C THR A 472 -1.01 14.32 -13.96
N LEU A 473 -0.51 13.10 -13.71
CA LEU A 473 0.75 12.89 -12.99
C LEU A 473 1.92 13.54 -13.72
N GLN A 474 2.09 13.28 -15.02
CA GLN A 474 3.19 13.88 -15.77
C GLN A 474 3.00 15.39 -15.96
N GLU A 475 1.76 15.85 -16.11
CA GLU A 475 1.43 17.27 -16.24
C GLU A 475 1.87 18.06 -15.00
N GLY A 476 1.64 17.50 -13.82
CA GLY A 476 2.09 18.09 -12.56
C GLY A 476 3.57 17.88 -12.25
N ALA A 477 4.13 16.72 -12.61
CA ALA A 477 5.52 16.39 -12.34
C ALA A 477 6.50 17.26 -13.14
N LEU A 478 6.20 17.53 -14.41
CA LEU A 478 7.03 18.32 -15.32
C LEU A 478 6.91 19.84 -15.12
N ALA A 479 5.87 20.28 -14.42
CA ALA A 479 5.55 21.69 -14.24
C ALA A 479 6.64 22.45 -13.49
N GLN A 480 7.23 23.47 -14.15
CA GLN A 480 8.14 24.42 -13.51
C GLN A 480 7.48 25.07 -12.28
N THR A 481 6.23 25.50 -12.43
CA THR A 481 5.37 25.96 -11.34
C THR A 481 3.97 25.41 -11.52
N LEU A 482 3.45 24.75 -10.49
CA LEU A 482 2.14 24.11 -10.48
C LEU A 482 1.17 24.89 -9.58
N PHE A 483 0.12 25.45 -10.18
CA PHE A 483 -0.96 26.15 -9.50
C PHE A 483 -2.23 25.31 -9.48
N PHE A 484 -2.98 25.39 -8.38
CA PHE A 484 -4.32 24.85 -8.25
C PHE A 484 -5.31 26.00 -8.16
N GLN A 485 -6.33 26.00 -9.04
CA GLN A 485 -7.36 27.03 -9.03
C GLN A 485 -8.40 26.73 -7.94
N PHE A 486 -8.53 27.63 -6.97
CA PHE A 486 -9.66 27.69 -6.04
C PHE A 486 -10.75 28.64 -6.55
N ALA A 487 -11.88 28.76 -5.86
CA ALA A 487 -12.97 29.66 -6.27
C ALA A 487 -12.54 31.15 -6.33
N ASP A 488 -11.59 31.53 -5.49
CA ASP A 488 -11.12 32.90 -5.27
C ASP A 488 -9.78 33.20 -5.93
N LYS A 489 -8.82 32.26 -5.92
CA LYS A 489 -7.47 32.47 -6.48
C LYS A 489 -6.74 31.19 -6.85
N ALA A 490 -5.69 31.33 -7.66
CA ALA A 490 -4.74 30.26 -7.92
C ALA A 490 -3.68 30.21 -6.81
N VAL A 491 -3.40 29.02 -6.27
CA VAL A 491 -2.41 28.81 -5.21
C VAL A 491 -1.49 27.65 -5.55
N THR A 492 -0.20 27.78 -5.26
CA THR A 492 0.74 26.66 -5.39
C THR A 492 0.67 25.75 -4.18
N ALA A 493 0.87 24.44 -4.39
CA ALA A 493 1.01 23.50 -3.26
C ALA A 493 2.18 23.90 -2.34
N GLN A 494 3.24 24.50 -2.88
CA GLN A 494 4.39 24.96 -2.10
C GLN A 494 4.01 26.07 -1.10
N GLN A 495 3.22 27.06 -1.52
CA GLN A 495 2.74 28.13 -0.64
C GLN A 495 1.87 27.56 0.50
N ALA A 496 0.96 26.64 0.18
CA ALA A 496 0.12 26.00 1.20
C ALA A 496 0.94 25.09 2.14
N LEU A 497 1.94 24.36 1.62
CA LEU A 497 2.87 23.55 2.42
C LEU A 497 3.68 24.41 3.39
N GLU A 498 4.14 25.57 2.95
CA GLU A 498 4.87 26.51 3.81
C GLU A 498 3.96 27.04 4.92
N GLN A 499 2.73 27.44 4.61
CA GLN A 499 1.74 27.88 5.62
C GLN A 499 1.48 26.77 6.65
N LEU A 500 1.27 25.53 6.20
CA LEU A 500 1.04 24.40 7.09
C LEU A 500 2.28 24.07 7.93
N PHE A 501 3.48 24.19 7.38
CA PHE A 501 4.73 24.00 8.11
C PHE A 501 4.87 25.00 9.25
N GLN A 502 4.60 26.29 9.00
CA GLN A 502 4.65 27.32 10.03
C GLN A 502 3.60 27.08 11.13
N GLN A 503 2.41 26.58 10.76
CA GLN A 503 1.42 26.11 11.74
C GLN A 503 1.96 24.92 12.55
N GLY A 504 2.57 23.93 11.88
CA GLY A 504 3.16 22.74 12.48
C GLY A 504 4.29 23.02 13.47
N ARG A 505 5.05 24.10 13.27
CA ARG A 505 6.10 24.55 14.20
C ARG A 505 5.54 25.01 15.55
N ASN A 506 4.32 25.53 15.55
CA ASN A 506 3.64 26.01 16.77
C ASN A 506 2.71 24.94 17.35
N ASP A 507 2.23 24.01 16.52
CA ASP A 507 1.31 22.94 16.91
C ASP A 507 1.65 21.65 16.16
N LEU A 508 2.30 20.73 16.88
CA LEU A 508 2.81 19.46 16.33
C LEU A 508 1.74 18.59 15.68
N ARG A 509 0.45 18.78 16.01
CA ARG A 509 -0.64 18.02 15.38
C ARG A 509 -0.74 18.35 13.89
N TYR A 510 -0.49 19.60 13.50
CA TYR A 510 -0.41 19.99 12.09
C TYR A 510 0.88 19.52 11.42
N MET A 511 1.97 19.36 12.17
CA MET A 511 3.23 18.83 11.63
C MET A 511 3.08 17.38 11.15
N ARG A 512 2.27 16.56 11.84
CA ARG A 512 1.95 15.21 11.37
C ARG A 512 1.24 15.22 10.01
N ILE A 513 0.25 16.10 9.84
CA ILE A 513 -0.45 16.29 8.56
C ILE A 513 0.54 16.78 7.50
N TRP A 514 1.42 17.72 7.86
CA TRP A 514 2.45 18.25 6.98
C TRP A 514 3.35 17.16 6.41
N ILE A 515 3.87 16.25 7.26
CA ILE A 515 4.74 15.13 6.85
C ILE A 515 4.05 14.26 5.78
N ASP A 516 2.77 13.95 6.00
CA ASP A 516 1.96 13.13 5.10
C ASP A 516 1.72 13.83 3.74
N VAL A 517 1.28 15.09 3.74
CA VAL A 517 1.03 15.83 2.48
C VAL A 517 2.31 16.25 1.76
N PHE A 518 3.40 16.47 2.49
CA PHE A 518 4.74 16.73 1.91
C PHE A 518 5.26 15.49 1.16
N THR A 519 5.01 14.30 1.70
CA THR A 519 5.32 13.03 1.03
C THR A 519 4.56 12.92 -0.29
N GLU A 520 3.26 13.24 -0.32
CA GLU A 520 2.46 13.25 -1.56
C GLU A 520 2.92 14.31 -2.57
N ALA A 521 3.28 15.50 -2.10
CA ALA A 521 3.86 16.53 -2.96
C ALA A 521 5.19 16.06 -3.59
N THR A 522 5.99 15.33 -2.83
CA THR A 522 7.25 14.72 -3.30
C THR A 522 6.97 13.58 -4.29
N ASN A 523 5.99 12.71 -4.04
CA ASN A 523 5.59 11.66 -4.98
C ASN A 523 5.09 12.24 -6.33
N LEU A 524 4.46 13.43 -6.29
CA LEU A 524 4.02 14.14 -7.50
C LEU A 524 5.17 14.83 -8.24
N ARG A 525 5.95 15.67 -7.56
CA ARG A 525 6.91 16.59 -8.20
C ARG A 525 8.38 16.19 -8.10
N GLY A 526 8.73 15.30 -7.16
CA GLY A 526 10.10 14.92 -6.85
C GLY A 526 10.88 14.27 -8.00
N TRP A 527 10.17 13.80 -9.04
CA TRP A 527 10.76 13.24 -10.27
C TRP A 527 11.64 14.24 -11.02
N PHE A 528 11.21 15.50 -11.10
CA PHE A 528 11.91 16.57 -11.85
C PHE A 528 12.29 17.76 -10.97
N HIS A 529 11.70 17.85 -9.78
CA HIS A 529 11.92 18.92 -8.81
C HIS A 529 12.17 18.32 -7.41
N PRO A 530 13.30 17.61 -7.20
CA PRO A 530 13.59 16.96 -5.94
C PRO A 530 13.71 17.99 -4.80
N PRO A 531 13.12 17.73 -3.63
CA PRO A 531 13.29 18.60 -2.47
C PRO A 531 14.74 18.54 -1.97
N PHE A 532 15.25 19.69 -1.50
CA PHE A 532 16.53 19.82 -0.78
C PHE A 532 17.80 19.38 -1.54
N ASN A 533 17.80 19.41 -2.88
CA ASN A 533 18.95 18.99 -3.72
C ASN A 533 19.47 17.57 -3.39
N HIS A 534 18.59 16.67 -2.94
CA HIS A 534 18.98 15.29 -2.69
C HIS A 534 19.55 14.63 -3.95
N PRO A 535 20.58 13.78 -3.81
CA PRO A 535 21.07 12.97 -4.92
C PRO A 535 19.92 12.16 -5.52
N SER A 536 19.99 11.90 -6.83
CA SER A 536 19.02 11.07 -7.53
C SER A 536 18.74 9.77 -6.76
N PRO A 537 17.48 9.34 -6.62
CA PRO A 537 17.14 8.12 -5.90
C PRO A 537 17.96 6.94 -6.42
N LYS A 538 18.38 6.04 -5.54
CA LYS A 538 19.01 4.79 -5.98
C LYS A 538 18.00 4.00 -6.83
N SER A 539 18.48 3.16 -7.75
CA SER A 539 17.63 2.44 -8.73
C SER A 539 16.42 1.70 -8.14
N HIS A 540 16.56 1.09 -6.97
CA HIS A 540 15.46 0.41 -6.26
C HIS A 540 14.44 1.36 -5.60
N GLU A 541 14.89 2.48 -4.99
CA GLU A 541 14.03 3.53 -4.45
C GLU A 541 13.18 4.18 -5.55
N MET A 542 13.71 4.23 -6.78
CA MET A 542 12.97 4.69 -7.95
C MET A 542 11.74 3.82 -8.24
N LEU A 543 11.85 2.48 -8.21
CA LEU A 543 10.71 1.60 -8.47
C LEU A 543 9.64 1.70 -7.37
N ILE A 544 10.07 1.87 -6.11
CA ILE A 544 9.16 2.13 -4.99
C ILE A 544 8.43 3.46 -5.18
N SER A 545 9.15 4.52 -5.57
CA SER A 545 8.58 5.84 -5.85
C SER A 545 7.63 5.80 -7.03
N LEU A 546 7.97 5.03 -8.08
CA LEU A 546 7.13 4.79 -9.25
C LEU A 546 5.82 4.10 -8.84
N GLN A 547 5.91 3.02 -8.05
CA GLN A 547 4.75 2.30 -7.56
C GLN A 547 3.83 3.20 -6.71
N ARG A 548 4.38 4.02 -5.81
CA ARG A 548 3.61 4.98 -5.00
C ARG A 548 2.90 6.02 -5.84
N SER A 549 3.59 6.57 -6.84
CA SER A 549 3.04 7.61 -7.72
C SER A 549 1.86 7.11 -8.58
N LEU A 550 1.81 5.80 -8.87
CA LEU A 550 0.86 5.18 -9.80
C LEU A 550 -0.32 4.45 -9.14
N HIS A 551 -0.17 3.86 -7.95
CA HIS A 551 -1.07 2.83 -7.40
C HIS A 551 -2.56 3.21 -7.21
N PHE A 552 -2.89 4.50 -7.14
CA PHE A 552 -4.28 4.97 -7.03
C PHE A 552 -4.73 5.79 -8.23
N ARG A 553 -3.96 5.75 -9.33
CA ARG A 553 -4.31 6.43 -10.58
C ARG A 553 -5.03 5.47 -11.52
N THR A 554 -5.87 6.03 -12.39
CA THR A 554 -6.61 5.29 -13.40
C THR A 554 -6.34 5.86 -14.78
N VAL A 555 -6.60 5.04 -15.79
CA VAL A 555 -6.46 5.43 -17.19
C VAL A 555 -7.60 4.84 -18.03
N SER A 556 -8.12 5.59 -18.99
CA SER A 556 -9.19 5.08 -19.88
C SER A 556 -8.63 4.16 -20.98
N VAL A 557 -7.38 4.36 -21.38
CA VAL A 557 -6.69 3.56 -22.39
C VAL A 557 -5.45 2.91 -21.73
N PRO A 558 -5.46 1.59 -21.44
CA PRO A 558 -4.35 0.92 -20.74
C PRO A 558 -2.99 1.08 -21.43
N ALA A 559 -2.99 1.26 -22.75
CA ALA A 559 -1.80 1.54 -23.57
C ALA A 559 -1.07 2.85 -23.18
N ASP A 560 -1.73 3.79 -22.51
CA ASP A 560 -1.11 5.05 -22.11
C ASP A 560 -0.19 4.92 -20.88
N GLU A 561 -0.36 3.86 -20.09
CA GLU A 561 0.46 3.57 -18.91
C GLU A 561 1.97 3.55 -19.20
N PRO A 562 2.47 2.71 -20.13
CA PRO A 562 3.89 2.66 -20.43
C PRO A 562 4.47 3.99 -20.96
N ILE A 563 3.65 4.82 -21.64
CA ILE A 563 4.07 6.12 -22.16
C ILE A 563 4.32 7.11 -21.01
N CYS A 564 3.42 7.15 -20.02
CA CYS A 564 3.58 7.99 -18.84
C CYS A 564 4.79 7.55 -18.01
N ILE A 565 4.98 6.23 -17.82
CA ILE A 565 6.15 5.69 -17.11
C ILE A 565 7.44 6.10 -17.81
N ALA A 566 7.52 5.96 -19.14
CA ALA A 566 8.70 6.31 -19.92
C ALA A 566 9.07 7.80 -19.77
N THR A 567 8.07 8.67 -19.62
CA THR A 567 8.27 10.10 -19.34
C THR A 567 8.82 10.33 -17.94
N LEU A 568 8.20 9.76 -16.90
CA LEU A 568 8.63 9.93 -15.50
C LEU A 568 10.05 9.42 -15.26
N LEU A 569 10.42 8.30 -15.89
CA LEU A 569 11.76 7.71 -15.79
C LEU A 569 12.80 8.39 -16.69
N SER A 570 12.42 9.45 -17.41
CA SER A 570 13.30 10.21 -18.29
C SER A 570 14.03 9.34 -19.32
N PHE A 571 13.36 8.33 -19.87
CA PHE A 571 13.93 7.52 -20.95
C PHE A 571 14.25 8.35 -22.18
N SER A 572 15.20 7.88 -23.00
CA SER A 572 15.61 8.58 -24.21
C SER A 572 14.45 8.76 -25.19
N GLN A 573 14.56 9.73 -26.10
CA GLN A 573 13.52 9.93 -27.12
C GLN A 573 13.28 8.67 -27.95
N GLN A 574 14.35 7.97 -28.35
CA GLN A 574 14.25 6.72 -29.10
C GLN A 574 13.48 5.65 -28.33
N ASP A 575 13.77 5.48 -27.04
CA ASP A 575 13.07 4.48 -26.21
C ASP A 575 11.58 4.80 -26.07
N GLN A 576 11.24 6.08 -25.93
CA GLN A 576 9.85 6.52 -25.86
C GLN A 576 9.13 6.24 -27.18
N GLU A 577 9.77 6.53 -28.33
CA GLU A 577 9.23 6.22 -29.65
C GLU A 577 9.02 4.72 -29.85
N ASP A 578 9.97 3.89 -29.41
CA ASP A 578 9.87 2.42 -29.48
C ASP A 578 8.74 1.88 -28.58
N ILE A 579 8.62 2.40 -27.35
CA ILE A 579 7.53 2.07 -26.43
C ILE A 579 6.18 2.46 -27.03
N ILE A 580 6.05 3.66 -27.59
CA ILE A 580 4.81 4.13 -28.25
C ILE A 580 4.47 3.25 -29.46
N ALA A 581 5.45 2.90 -30.29
CA ALA A 581 5.26 2.07 -31.46
C ALA A 581 4.81 0.65 -31.10
N GLU A 582 5.43 0.03 -30.09
CA GLU A 582 5.06 -1.30 -29.60
C GLU A 582 3.66 -1.31 -28.98
N THR A 583 3.38 -0.32 -28.14
CA THR A 583 2.07 -0.10 -27.51
C THR A 583 0.96 -0.03 -28.56
N LYS A 584 1.16 0.72 -29.66
CA LYS A 584 0.17 0.82 -30.74
C LYS A 584 -0.02 -0.47 -31.53
N ARG A 585 1.00 -1.32 -31.59
CA ARG A 585 0.97 -2.57 -32.35
C ARG A 585 0.19 -3.66 -31.62
N SER A 586 0.41 -3.82 -30.32
CA SER A 586 -0.05 -4.99 -29.56
C SER A 586 -0.76 -4.64 -28.24
N GLY A 587 -0.92 -3.35 -27.94
CA GLY A 587 -1.58 -2.81 -26.73
C GLY A 587 -0.73 -3.03 -25.48
N HIS A 588 -0.57 -4.30 -25.08
CA HIS A 588 0.00 -4.70 -23.79
C HIS A 588 1.52 -4.86 -23.81
N ALA A 589 2.17 -4.98 -24.98
CA ALA A 589 3.62 -5.21 -25.04
C ALA A 589 4.47 -3.95 -24.80
N GLY A 590 3.87 -2.76 -24.78
CA GLY A 590 4.56 -1.54 -24.36
C GLY A 590 5.18 -1.65 -22.97
N MET A 591 4.51 -2.32 -22.04
CA MET A 591 5.03 -2.51 -20.69
C MET A 591 6.24 -3.46 -20.64
N ALA A 592 6.35 -4.44 -21.54
CA ALA A 592 7.54 -5.27 -21.65
C ALA A 592 8.77 -4.42 -22.07
N ARG A 593 8.58 -3.46 -22.99
CA ARG A 593 9.63 -2.49 -23.38
C ARG A 593 10.02 -1.56 -22.24
N VAL A 594 9.06 -1.15 -21.42
CA VAL A 594 9.35 -0.41 -20.19
C VAL A 594 10.24 -1.23 -19.27
N TRP A 595 9.90 -2.50 -18.99
CA TRP A 595 10.73 -3.34 -18.12
C TRP A 595 12.13 -3.62 -18.69
N GLU A 596 12.25 -3.80 -20.01
CA GLU A 596 13.54 -3.92 -20.70
C GLU A 596 14.39 -2.65 -20.53
N ALA A 597 13.79 -1.47 -20.72
CA ALA A 597 14.46 -0.19 -20.51
C ALA A 597 14.83 0.02 -19.04
N VAL A 598 13.96 -0.34 -18.08
CA VAL A 598 14.25 -0.28 -16.64
C VAL A 598 15.47 -1.13 -16.32
N ALA A 599 15.48 -2.39 -16.79
CA ALA A 599 16.59 -3.30 -16.56
C ALA A 599 17.90 -2.72 -17.10
N ARG A 600 17.88 -2.23 -18.35
CA ARG A 600 19.05 -1.68 -19.04
C ARG A 600 19.60 -0.42 -18.37
N PHE A 601 18.75 0.53 -17.98
CA PHE A 601 19.20 1.84 -17.50
C PHE A 601 19.48 1.89 -16.01
N PHE A 602 18.72 1.15 -15.21
CA PHE A 602 18.78 1.30 -13.75
C PHE A 602 19.42 0.09 -13.05
N PHE A 603 19.61 -1.04 -13.74
CA PHE A 603 19.99 -2.28 -13.09
C PHE A 603 21.01 -3.12 -13.90
N ASP A 604 21.76 -2.51 -14.82
CA ASP A 604 22.79 -3.17 -15.64
C ASP A 604 22.28 -4.43 -16.39
N GLY A 605 21.07 -4.36 -16.92
CA GLY A 605 20.40 -5.48 -17.59
C GLY A 605 19.80 -6.53 -16.64
N ARG A 606 19.66 -6.22 -15.35
CA ARG A 606 19.02 -7.07 -14.32
C ARG A 606 17.74 -6.44 -13.79
N LEU A 607 17.00 -7.13 -12.93
CA LEU A 607 15.84 -6.61 -12.19
C LEU A 607 15.77 -7.26 -10.79
N PRO A 608 15.13 -6.64 -9.78
CA PRO A 608 14.94 -7.27 -8.49
C PRO A 608 14.23 -8.63 -8.62
N ALA A 609 14.84 -9.70 -8.10
CA ALA A 609 14.26 -11.05 -8.17
C ALA A 609 12.94 -11.14 -7.38
N ALA A 610 12.79 -10.30 -6.35
CA ALA A 610 11.58 -10.21 -5.53
C ALA A 610 10.31 -9.85 -6.34
N MET A 611 10.44 -9.33 -7.57
CA MET A 611 9.31 -9.09 -8.47
C MET A 611 8.50 -10.35 -8.78
N LEU A 612 9.11 -11.54 -8.67
CA LEU A 612 8.45 -12.83 -8.83
C LEU A 612 7.35 -13.08 -7.77
N PHE A 613 7.51 -12.52 -6.57
CA PHE A 613 6.60 -12.76 -5.43
C PHE A 613 5.46 -11.74 -5.38
N SER A 614 4.79 -11.58 -6.51
CA SER A 614 3.66 -10.67 -6.68
C SER A 614 2.41 -11.44 -7.05
N ALA A 615 1.27 -11.17 -6.41
CA ALA A 615 -0.03 -11.73 -6.78
C ALA A 615 -0.79 -10.89 -7.82
N ASP A 616 -0.23 -9.76 -8.26
CA ASP A 616 -0.86 -8.95 -9.30
C ASP A 616 -0.85 -9.63 -10.68
N ALA A 617 -1.78 -9.23 -11.54
CA ALA A 617 -1.82 -9.66 -12.93
C ALA A 617 -0.49 -9.36 -13.66
N THR A 618 0.02 -10.38 -14.34
CA THR A 618 1.27 -10.32 -15.11
C THR A 618 1.00 -10.17 -16.61
N LEU A 619 2.02 -9.83 -17.38
CA LEU A 619 1.93 -9.76 -18.84
C LEU A 619 1.57 -11.14 -19.42
N ASP A 620 0.76 -11.20 -20.47
CA ASP A 620 0.57 -12.45 -21.23
C ASP A 620 1.46 -12.46 -22.48
N ILE A 621 2.77 -12.38 -22.24
CA ILE A 621 3.80 -12.38 -23.29
C ILE A 621 4.83 -13.43 -22.89
N PRO A 622 5.08 -14.45 -23.72
CA PRO A 622 6.11 -15.46 -23.42
C PRO A 622 7.46 -14.81 -23.07
N GLY A 623 8.06 -15.27 -21.97
CA GLY A 623 9.28 -14.73 -21.39
C GLY A 623 9.08 -13.56 -20.43
N TRP A 624 7.87 -13.02 -20.34
CA TRP A 624 7.49 -11.90 -19.47
C TRP A 624 6.27 -12.20 -18.58
N ARG A 625 5.80 -13.45 -18.52
CA ARG A 625 4.60 -13.82 -17.72
C ARG A 625 4.77 -13.77 -16.21
N TRP A 626 5.96 -13.39 -15.76
CA TRP A 626 6.32 -13.10 -14.39
C TRP A 626 6.25 -11.59 -14.07
N ALA A 627 6.33 -10.73 -15.08
CA ALA A 627 6.45 -9.29 -14.88
C ALA A 627 5.07 -8.64 -14.70
N PRO A 628 4.93 -7.65 -13.79
CA PRO A 628 3.66 -6.95 -13.59
C PRO A 628 3.16 -6.32 -14.88
N ARG A 629 1.88 -6.55 -15.19
CA ARG A 629 1.19 -5.97 -16.36
C ARG A 629 0.97 -4.47 -16.20
N SER A 630 0.72 -4.03 -14.98
CA SER A 630 0.37 -2.67 -14.62
C SER A 630 0.83 -2.36 -13.19
N LEU A 631 1.21 -1.11 -12.95
CA LEU A 631 1.54 -0.53 -11.65
C LEU A 631 0.38 0.29 -11.08
N LEU A 632 -0.68 0.56 -11.85
CA LEU A 632 -1.81 1.45 -11.47
C LEU A 632 -2.76 0.89 -10.41
N GLY A 633 -2.81 -0.43 -10.19
CA GLY A 633 -3.75 -1.06 -9.25
C GLY A 633 -5.19 -1.18 -9.77
N ALA A 634 -5.74 -0.10 -10.34
CA ALA A 634 -7.16 0.04 -10.68
C ALA A 634 -7.67 -0.69 -11.94
N ASN A 635 -6.79 -1.15 -12.82
CA ASN A 635 -7.13 -1.42 -14.23
C ASN A 635 -6.85 -2.84 -14.75
N ALA A 636 -6.58 -3.81 -13.89
CA ALA A 636 -6.74 -5.20 -14.28
C ALA A 636 -8.17 -5.61 -13.94
N GLY A 637 -8.82 -6.44 -14.76
CA GLY A 637 -10.01 -7.21 -14.38
C GLY A 637 -9.71 -8.21 -13.27
N ALA A 638 -9.13 -7.71 -12.18
CA ALA A 638 -8.61 -8.40 -11.02
C ALA A 638 -9.78 -8.70 -10.10
N ALA A 639 -10.61 -9.62 -10.56
CA ALA A 639 -11.43 -10.38 -9.64
C ALA A 639 -10.58 -11.35 -8.78
N GLU A 640 -9.29 -11.47 -9.09
CA GLU A 640 -8.24 -11.83 -8.14
C GLU A 640 -7.76 -10.54 -7.46
N GLY A 641 -8.23 -10.27 -6.24
CA GLY A 641 -7.98 -9.00 -5.54
C GLY A 641 -6.52 -8.48 -5.63
N VAL A 642 -6.40 -7.18 -5.85
CA VAL A 642 -5.12 -6.47 -5.97
C VAL A 642 -4.34 -6.56 -4.66
N MET A 643 -3.01 -6.77 -4.74
CA MET A 643 -2.16 -6.64 -3.56
C MET A 643 -2.21 -5.21 -3.02
N ASP A 644 -2.24 -5.08 -1.70
CA ASP A 644 -2.11 -3.78 -1.04
C ASP A 644 -0.79 -3.08 -1.42
N LEU A 645 -0.78 -1.75 -1.28
CA LEU A 645 0.35 -0.92 -1.67
C LEU A 645 1.67 -1.36 -1.02
N ASN A 646 1.65 -1.73 0.26
CA ASN A 646 2.86 -2.14 0.98
C ASN A 646 3.43 -3.42 0.38
N THR A 647 2.59 -4.43 0.14
CA THR A 647 3.04 -5.66 -0.53
C THR A 647 3.58 -5.38 -1.93
N ARG A 648 2.94 -4.50 -2.71
CA ARG A 648 3.45 -4.08 -4.04
C ARG A 648 4.77 -3.33 -3.99
N MET A 649 5.07 -2.60 -2.92
CA MET A 649 6.36 -1.95 -2.75
C MET A 649 7.44 -2.93 -2.29
N MET A 650 7.10 -3.88 -1.42
CA MET A 650 8.03 -4.90 -0.91
C MET A 650 8.70 -5.71 -2.03
N ARG A 651 8.02 -5.94 -3.17
CA ARG A 651 8.61 -6.65 -4.32
C ARG A 651 9.79 -5.94 -5.00
N PHE A 652 10.04 -4.67 -4.67
CA PHE A 652 11.16 -3.89 -5.17
C PHE A 652 12.27 -3.69 -4.12
N HIS A 653 12.03 -4.09 -2.87
CA HIS A 653 13.05 -4.03 -1.85
C HIS A 653 14.14 -5.06 -2.13
N LEU A 654 15.39 -4.61 -2.10
CA LEU A 654 16.56 -5.47 -2.08
C LEU A 654 16.94 -5.66 -0.61
N ALA A 655 17.07 -6.89 -0.14
CA ALA A 655 17.24 -7.23 1.27
C ALA A 655 18.45 -6.55 1.97
N HIS A 656 19.30 -5.80 1.25
CA HIS A 656 20.45 -5.07 1.81
C HIS A 656 20.44 -3.55 1.53
N ALA A 657 19.31 -2.98 1.11
CA ALA A 657 19.12 -1.54 1.15
C ALA A 657 18.27 -1.18 2.37
N GLY A 658 18.95 -0.84 3.47
CA GLY A 658 18.42 -0.72 4.82
C GLY A 658 17.00 -0.14 4.95
N ILE A 659 16.04 -1.03 5.18
CA ILE A 659 15.10 -0.82 6.28
C ILE A 659 15.79 -1.47 7.49
N PRO A 660 16.09 -0.74 8.57
CA PRO A 660 16.62 -1.37 9.76
C PRO A 660 15.49 -2.16 10.42
N THR A 661 15.37 -3.45 10.09
CA THR A 661 15.07 -4.43 11.13
C THR A 661 16.31 -4.46 12.02
N GLY A 662 16.15 -4.04 13.27
CA GLY A 662 17.25 -3.62 14.13
C GLY A 662 18.47 -4.53 14.13
N SER A 663 19.55 -4.07 13.51
CA SER A 663 20.95 -4.37 13.85
C SER A 663 21.89 -3.57 12.94
N SER A 664 22.70 -2.69 13.55
CA SER A 664 24.05 -2.20 13.16
C SER A 664 24.47 -2.30 11.68
N GLU A 665 24.83 -1.25 10.94
CA GLU A 665 26.10 -0.52 11.03
C GLU A 665 26.12 0.68 10.03
N THR A 666 27.01 1.64 10.28
CA THR A 666 27.09 3.05 9.84
C THR A 666 27.48 3.37 8.38
N ALA A 667 26.99 4.50 7.85
CA ALA A 667 27.76 5.39 6.95
C ALA A 667 27.28 6.86 7.09
N GLN A 668 28.22 7.77 7.36
CA GLN A 668 28.04 9.22 7.58
C GLN A 668 28.00 10.00 6.25
N PRO A 669 27.35 11.19 6.19
CA PRO A 669 27.68 12.22 5.22
C PRO A 669 28.41 13.40 5.89
N GLU A 670 29.56 13.78 5.32
CA GLU A 670 30.31 14.99 5.67
C GLU A 670 29.64 16.25 5.10
N LEU A 671 29.53 17.29 5.93
CA LEU A 671 29.10 18.64 5.57
C LEU A 671 30.34 19.47 5.17
N LEU A 672 30.33 20.10 4.00
CA LEU A 672 31.31 21.14 3.65
C LEU A 672 30.67 22.52 3.71
N THR A 673 31.11 23.30 4.69
CA THR A 673 30.97 24.76 4.79
C THR A 673 31.84 25.46 3.75
N ALA A 674 31.26 26.44 3.05
CA ALA A 674 31.98 27.29 2.12
C ALA A 674 32.78 28.39 2.83
N THR A 675 34.07 28.52 2.50
CA THR A 675 34.83 29.79 2.58
C THR A 675 35.85 29.84 1.44
N ALA A 676 35.91 30.98 0.77
CA ALA A 676 36.76 31.28 -0.38
C ALA A 676 38.21 31.65 0.02
N SER A 677 39.21 31.22 -0.77
CA SER A 677 40.37 32.03 -1.22
C SER A 677 41.40 31.19 -2.02
N ASP A 678 41.61 31.61 -3.26
CA ASP A 678 42.88 31.84 -3.99
C ASP A 678 44.06 30.82 -4.05
N GLN A 679 44.54 30.65 -5.30
CA GLN A 679 45.87 30.27 -5.83
C GLN A 679 46.50 28.88 -5.62
N GLY A 680 46.95 28.28 -6.75
CA GLY A 680 48.25 27.60 -6.81
C GLY A 680 48.31 26.21 -7.45
N ASN A 681 48.89 26.15 -8.65
CA ASN A 681 49.40 24.98 -9.38
C ASN A 681 50.11 23.92 -8.49
N SER A 682 49.90 22.61 -8.75
CA SER A 682 50.93 21.68 -9.26
C SER A 682 50.52 20.21 -9.18
N SER A 683 51.06 19.46 -10.14
CA SER A 683 50.97 18.02 -10.37
C SER A 683 51.52 17.16 -9.24
N ALA A 684 50.80 16.11 -8.83
CA ALA A 684 51.40 14.89 -8.29
C ALA A 684 50.45 13.69 -8.42
N THR A 685 50.90 12.72 -9.22
CA THR A 685 50.39 11.36 -9.37
C THR A 685 50.53 10.60 -8.05
N THR A 686 49.49 9.91 -7.57
CA THR A 686 49.61 8.80 -6.61
C THR A 686 48.40 7.86 -6.73
N PRO A 687 48.60 6.54 -6.46
CA PRO A 687 47.84 5.47 -7.11
C PRO A 687 46.54 5.12 -6.39
N ALA A 688 45.62 4.56 -7.17
CA ALA A 688 44.34 4.01 -6.74
C ALA A 688 44.47 3.07 -5.52
N SER A 689 43.90 3.48 -4.39
CA SER A 689 43.56 2.58 -3.30
C SER A 689 42.17 2.01 -3.57
N ALA A 690 42.11 0.69 -3.76
CA ALA A 690 40.88 -0.07 -3.85
C ALA A 690 40.14 -0.03 -2.50
N SER A 691 39.10 0.81 -2.40
CA SER A 691 38.10 0.66 -1.35
C SER A 691 37.17 -0.48 -1.76
N SER A 692 37.06 -1.48 -0.89
CA SER A 692 36.22 -2.66 -1.06
C SER A 692 34.74 -2.30 -1.22
N ASP A 693 34.24 -2.34 -2.45
CA ASP A 693 32.82 -2.51 -2.72
C ASP A 693 32.35 -3.84 -2.09
N ARG A 694 31.52 -3.76 -1.05
CA ARG A 694 30.81 -4.91 -0.48
C ARG A 694 29.90 -5.49 -1.57
N ARG A 695 30.33 -6.60 -2.18
CA ARG A 695 29.61 -7.35 -3.22
C ARG A 695 28.17 -7.64 -2.80
N THR A 696 27.20 -7.01 -3.47
CA THR A 696 25.79 -7.42 -3.47
C THR A 696 25.66 -8.88 -3.90
N THR A 697 24.93 -9.70 -3.15
CA THR A 697 24.81 -11.15 -3.40
C THR A 697 24.03 -11.42 -4.71
N PRO A 698 24.41 -12.43 -5.51
CA PRO A 698 23.74 -12.76 -6.78
C PRO A 698 22.24 -13.08 -6.67
N ARG A 699 21.75 -13.43 -5.47
CA ARG A 699 20.37 -13.88 -5.23
C ARG A 699 19.32 -12.78 -5.31
N GLN A 700 19.70 -11.51 -5.16
CA GLN A 700 18.75 -10.39 -5.09
C GLN A 700 18.26 -9.92 -6.47
N PHE A 701 18.89 -10.37 -7.56
CA PHE A 701 18.61 -9.94 -8.91
C PHE A 701 18.32 -11.10 -9.87
N GLY A 702 17.41 -10.87 -10.81
CA GLY A 702 17.17 -11.70 -11.98
C GLY A 702 17.65 -11.04 -13.27
N ILE A 703 17.92 -11.85 -14.29
CA ILE A 703 18.29 -11.39 -15.64
C ILE A 703 17.13 -11.71 -16.59
N PRO A 704 16.47 -10.71 -17.21
CA PRO A 704 15.47 -10.96 -18.22
C PRO A 704 16.06 -11.72 -19.42
N THR A 705 15.36 -12.74 -19.89
CA THR A 705 15.73 -13.51 -21.09
C THR A 705 14.51 -13.70 -21.99
N PRO A 706 14.67 -14.08 -23.27
CA PRO A 706 13.52 -14.41 -24.13
C PRO A 706 12.65 -15.56 -23.63
N LEU A 707 13.13 -16.33 -22.65
CA LEU A 707 12.45 -17.51 -22.10
C LEU A 707 11.85 -17.28 -20.71
N GLY A 708 12.12 -16.14 -20.06
CA GLY A 708 11.70 -15.86 -18.68
C GLY A 708 12.75 -15.07 -17.90
N LEU A 709 12.47 -14.77 -16.63
CA LEU A 709 13.43 -14.17 -15.71
C LEU A 709 14.36 -15.26 -15.17
N ARG A 710 15.67 -15.13 -15.44
CA ARG A 710 16.68 -16.03 -14.88
C ARG A 710 17.08 -15.57 -13.47
N VAL A 711 16.76 -16.34 -12.45
CA VAL A 711 17.08 -16.07 -11.03
C VAL A 711 17.86 -17.21 -10.40
N GLN A 712 18.62 -16.91 -9.35
CA GLN A 712 19.27 -17.90 -8.50
C GLN A 712 18.67 -17.83 -7.10
N MET A 713 17.86 -18.82 -6.72
CA MET A 713 17.06 -18.81 -5.49
C MET A 713 16.84 -20.22 -4.95
N PRO A 714 16.67 -20.38 -3.62
CA PRO A 714 16.29 -21.65 -3.05
C PRO A 714 14.87 -22.04 -3.49
N GLY A 715 14.57 -23.34 -3.40
CA GLY A 715 13.26 -23.87 -3.73
C GLY A 715 13.03 -25.27 -3.19
N LEU A 716 11.79 -25.73 -3.31
CA LEU A 716 11.33 -27.06 -2.94
C LEU A 716 10.69 -27.73 -4.15
N ILE A 717 11.12 -28.94 -4.52
CA ILE A 717 10.40 -29.77 -5.48
C ILE A 717 9.35 -30.56 -4.72
N LEU A 718 8.09 -30.43 -5.13
CA LEU A 718 6.98 -31.15 -4.50
C LEU A 718 6.72 -32.45 -5.27
N ARG A 719 6.66 -33.57 -4.54
CA ARG A 719 6.33 -34.88 -5.11
C ARG A 719 5.11 -35.45 -4.43
N ALA A 720 4.10 -35.78 -5.23
CA ALA A 720 2.98 -36.61 -4.81
C ALA A 720 3.31 -38.08 -5.04
N SER A 721 3.14 -38.92 -4.02
CA SER A 721 3.33 -40.36 -4.10
C SER A 721 2.12 -41.10 -3.50
N PRO A 722 1.66 -42.21 -4.11
CA PRO A 722 0.57 -42.98 -3.54
C PRO A 722 0.88 -43.47 -2.12
N LEU A 723 -0.13 -43.53 -1.25
CA LEU A 723 0.01 -44.07 0.10
C LEU A 723 0.58 -45.50 0.12
N LEU A 724 0.17 -46.31 -0.85
CA LEU A 724 0.67 -47.66 -1.09
C LEU A 724 1.01 -47.82 -2.59
N PRO A 725 2.06 -48.57 -2.96
CA PRO A 725 2.58 -48.61 -4.35
C PRO A 725 1.58 -49.02 -5.44
N HIS A 726 0.49 -49.69 -5.10
CA HIS A 726 -0.52 -50.20 -6.03
C HIS A 726 -1.75 -49.29 -6.15
N LEU A 727 -1.83 -48.21 -5.37
CA LEU A 727 -2.97 -47.30 -5.36
C LEU A 727 -2.75 -46.11 -6.31
N PRO A 728 -3.82 -45.52 -6.86
CA PRO A 728 -3.74 -44.20 -7.49
C PRO A 728 -3.54 -43.09 -6.44
N LEU A 729 -3.17 -41.88 -6.85
CA LEU A 729 -3.01 -40.71 -5.96
C LEU A 729 -4.33 -40.27 -5.28
N GLN A 730 -5.47 -40.64 -5.85
CA GLN A 730 -6.81 -40.30 -5.34
C GLN A 730 -7.66 -41.58 -5.25
N PRO A 731 -7.38 -42.48 -4.29
CA PRO A 731 -8.04 -43.79 -4.21
C PRO A 731 -9.49 -43.73 -3.72
N TRP A 732 -9.95 -42.57 -3.22
CA TRP A 732 -11.23 -42.42 -2.53
C TRP A 732 -12.13 -41.34 -3.14
N GLU A 733 -12.05 -41.15 -4.46
CA GLU A 733 -12.91 -40.21 -5.18
C GLU A 733 -14.40 -40.49 -4.91
N GLY A 734 -15.18 -39.43 -4.66
CA GLY A 734 -16.61 -39.54 -4.28
C GLY A 734 -16.91 -39.81 -2.79
N THR A 735 -15.91 -40.16 -1.97
CA THR A 735 -16.11 -40.35 -0.51
C THR A 735 -16.37 -39.06 0.25
N PHE A 736 -15.98 -37.91 -0.30
CA PHE A 736 -16.32 -36.62 0.27
C PHE A 736 -16.36 -35.57 -0.85
N ASN A 737 -17.42 -34.74 -0.88
CA ASN A 737 -17.47 -33.60 -1.80
C ASN A 737 -16.56 -32.52 -1.24
N ARG A 738 -15.45 -32.21 -1.92
CA ARG A 738 -14.47 -31.20 -1.51
C ARG A 738 -15.11 -29.80 -1.49
N PRO A 739 -15.42 -29.19 -0.33
CA PRO A 739 -16.05 -27.88 -0.31
C PRO A 739 -15.00 -26.77 -0.42
N SER A 740 -13.82 -26.94 0.21
CA SER A 740 -12.67 -26.06 0.08
C SER A 740 -11.38 -26.79 0.48
N GLU A 741 -10.29 -26.55 -0.24
CA GLU A 741 -8.93 -26.94 0.18
C GLU A 741 -8.24 -25.68 0.72
N ASP A 742 -8.16 -25.56 2.05
CA ASP A 742 -7.60 -24.36 2.69
C ASP A 742 -6.07 -24.44 2.78
N TYR A 743 -5.54 -25.64 3.02
CA TYR A 743 -4.11 -25.93 3.05
C TYR A 743 -3.79 -27.43 2.82
N LEU A 744 -2.56 -27.70 2.39
CA LEU A 744 -1.94 -29.01 2.25
C LEU A 744 -0.87 -29.24 3.31
N PHE A 745 -0.76 -30.48 3.79
CA PHE A 745 0.39 -30.93 4.57
C PHE A 745 1.47 -31.48 3.65
N VAL A 746 2.70 -31.03 3.86
CA VAL A 746 3.87 -31.46 3.09
C VAL A 746 4.94 -31.93 4.07
N ARG A 747 5.52 -33.10 3.84
CA ARG A 747 6.59 -33.64 4.68
C ARG A 747 7.95 -33.33 4.06
N GLU A 748 8.85 -32.72 4.82
CA GLU A 748 10.24 -32.53 4.40
C GLU A 748 11.09 -33.73 4.88
N PRO A 749 11.54 -34.63 3.99
CA PRO A 749 12.18 -35.88 4.42
C PRO A 749 13.53 -35.68 5.13
N ALA A 750 14.26 -34.61 4.80
CA ALA A 750 15.57 -34.33 5.39
C ALA A 750 15.48 -33.95 6.87
N THR A 751 14.49 -33.13 7.24
CA THR A 751 14.29 -32.60 8.59
C THR A 751 13.21 -33.37 9.37
N GLN A 752 12.41 -34.17 8.68
CA GLN A 752 11.19 -34.82 9.18
C GLN A 752 10.13 -33.82 9.69
N GLN A 753 10.22 -32.55 9.26
CA GLN A 753 9.23 -31.52 9.61
C GLN A 753 7.99 -31.61 8.73
N TRP A 754 6.85 -31.23 9.31
CA TRP A 754 5.61 -30.99 8.59
C TRP A 754 5.50 -29.52 8.24
N LEU A 755 5.26 -29.23 6.96
CA LEU A 755 4.99 -27.90 6.43
C LEU A 755 3.51 -27.79 6.09
N ARG A 756 2.95 -26.59 6.21
CA ARG A 756 1.62 -26.26 5.69
C ARG A 756 1.76 -25.35 4.48
N LEU A 757 1.11 -25.75 3.40
CA LEU A 757 1.05 -24.99 2.15
C LEU A 757 -0.37 -24.44 1.95
N MET A 758 -0.51 -23.12 1.89
CA MET A 758 -1.78 -22.41 1.79
C MET A 758 -1.84 -21.57 0.51
N ASP A 759 -2.99 -21.54 -0.15
CA ASP A 759 -3.20 -20.65 -1.30
C ASP A 759 -3.38 -19.20 -0.81
N LEU A 760 -2.59 -18.26 -1.36
CA LEU A 760 -2.61 -16.87 -0.90
C LEU A 760 -3.97 -16.20 -1.15
N HIS A 761 -4.65 -16.51 -2.25
CA HIS A 761 -5.95 -15.94 -2.58
C HIS A 761 -7.02 -16.42 -1.58
N ARG A 762 -7.05 -17.71 -1.28
CA ARG A 762 -7.99 -18.30 -0.30
C ARG A 762 -7.71 -17.81 1.13
N ALA A 763 -6.45 -17.72 1.52
CA ALA A 763 -6.05 -17.22 2.84
C ALA A 763 -6.52 -15.77 3.08
N ARG A 764 -6.46 -14.91 2.06
CA ARG A 764 -6.92 -13.51 2.16
C ARG A 764 -8.43 -13.39 2.38
N ARG A 765 -9.25 -14.22 1.73
CA ARG A 765 -10.71 -14.22 1.95
C ARG A 765 -11.08 -14.66 3.36
N GLY A 766 -10.40 -15.69 3.88
CA GLY A 766 -10.58 -16.16 5.26
C GLY A 766 -10.18 -15.12 6.32
N LEU A 767 -9.08 -14.39 6.10
CA LEU A 767 -8.59 -13.33 7.00
C LEU A 767 -9.46 -12.06 6.97
N MET A 768 -10.12 -11.75 5.86
CA MET A 768 -11.01 -10.58 5.72
C MET A 768 -12.48 -10.88 6.11
N GLY A 769 -12.75 -12.04 6.71
CA GLY A 769 -14.10 -12.42 7.11
C GLY A 769 -15.07 -12.56 5.94
N GLU A 770 -14.57 -12.87 4.73
CA GLU A 770 -15.39 -13.20 3.55
C GLU A 770 -15.78 -14.69 3.54
N LEU A 771 -16.07 -15.25 4.71
CA LEU A 771 -16.82 -16.50 4.82
C LEU A 771 -18.30 -16.14 4.96
N ASP A 772 -18.88 -15.57 3.91
CA ASP A 772 -20.32 -15.62 3.76
C ASP A 772 -20.58 -16.85 2.87
N ASP A 773 -20.96 -17.96 3.49
CA ASP A 773 -21.35 -19.20 2.77
C ASP A 773 -22.40 -18.91 1.68
N LYS A 774 -23.15 -17.81 1.81
CA LYS A 774 -24.08 -17.29 0.81
C LYS A 774 -23.43 -16.86 -0.50
N GLN A 775 -22.21 -16.33 -0.49
CA GLN A 775 -21.53 -15.89 -1.71
C GLN A 775 -21.07 -17.08 -2.55
N ASP A 776 -20.63 -18.17 -1.91
CA ASP A 776 -20.28 -19.43 -2.56
C ASP A 776 -21.53 -20.17 -3.10
N ASP A 777 -22.66 -20.08 -2.39
CA ASP A 777 -23.95 -20.58 -2.87
C ASP A 777 -24.52 -19.72 -4.01
N ASP A 778 -24.34 -18.39 -3.99
CA ASP A 778 -24.71 -17.48 -5.08
C ASP A 778 -23.83 -17.67 -6.32
N ASP A 779 -22.53 -17.94 -6.14
CA ASP A 779 -21.61 -18.29 -7.23
C ASP A 779 -21.89 -19.69 -7.80
N LYS A 780 -22.31 -20.66 -6.97
CA LYS A 780 -22.85 -21.95 -7.44
C LYS A 780 -24.16 -21.78 -8.21
N ASN A 781 -25.07 -20.95 -7.73
CA ASN A 781 -26.34 -20.66 -8.40
C ASN A 781 -26.13 -19.90 -9.73
N ARG A 782 -25.14 -18.99 -9.80
CA ARG A 782 -24.72 -18.34 -11.06
C ARG A 782 -24.13 -19.31 -12.08
N ARG A 783 -23.48 -20.39 -11.62
CA ARG A 783 -23.00 -21.47 -12.51
C ARG A 783 -24.14 -22.34 -13.06
N GLN A 784 -25.27 -22.42 -12.36
CA GLN A 784 -26.41 -23.27 -12.76
C GLN A 784 -27.59 -22.50 -13.39
N GLY A 785 -27.68 -21.18 -13.20
CA GLY A 785 -28.76 -20.33 -13.72
C GLY A 785 -28.28 -19.26 -14.70
N GLY A 786 -28.57 -19.45 -15.98
CA GLY A 786 -28.27 -18.50 -17.06
C GLY A 786 -29.16 -17.23 -17.04
N ALA A 787 -28.97 -16.36 -16.06
CA ALA A 787 -29.57 -15.02 -16.06
C ALA A 787 -28.53 -13.96 -15.68
N SER A 788 -27.90 -13.36 -16.69
CA SER A 788 -27.08 -12.17 -16.52
C SER A 788 -27.98 -10.96 -16.27
N ARG A 789 -27.79 -10.28 -15.11
CA ARG A 789 -28.11 -8.85 -15.03
C ARG A 789 -27.01 -8.12 -15.81
N ALA A 790 -27.40 -7.35 -16.81
CA ALA A 790 -26.50 -6.51 -17.59
C ALA A 790 -25.77 -5.53 -16.68
N GLY A 791 -24.43 -5.59 -16.65
CA GLY A 791 -23.58 -4.57 -16.01
C GLY A 791 -22.49 -5.08 -15.07
N SER A 792 -22.52 -6.34 -14.61
CA SER A 792 -21.43 -6.91 -13.79
C SER A 792 -20.64 -7.95 -14.57
N THR A 793 -19.35 -7.71 -14.80
CA THR A 793 -18.40 -8.71 -15.30
C THR A 793 -18.43 -9.93 -14.38
N PRO A 794 -18.61 -11.16 -14.88
CA PRO A 794 -18.57 -12.35 -14.04
C PRO A 794 -17.22 -12.45 -13.31
N LEU A 795 -17.24 -12.80 -12.02
CA LEU A 795 -16.01 -13.18 -11.31
C LEU A 795 -15.43 -14.44 -12.02
N PRO A 796 -14.12 -14.49 -12.34
CA PRO A 796 -13.45 -15.67 -12.79
C PRO A 796 -13.51 -16.73 -11.67
N PRO A 797 -13.52 -18.01 -12.05
CA PRO A 797 -13.56 -19.10 -11.09
C PRO A 797 -12.31 -19.07 -10.20
N PRO A 798 -12.41 -19.47 -8.92
CA PRO A 798 -11.25 -19.62 -8.05
C PRO A 798 -10.25 -20.61 -8.66
N PRO A 799 -8.94 -20.47 -8.37
CA PRO A 799 -7.93 -21.37 -8.90
C PRO A 799 -8.22 -22.81 -8.44
N PRO A 800 -7.83 -23.81 -9.25
CA PRO A 800 -8.05 -25.21 -8.91
C PRO A 800 -7.40 -25.55 -7.57
N PRO A 801 -7.85 -26.62 -6.89
CA PRO A 801 -7.25 -27.08 -5.64
C PRO A 801 -5.71 -27.19 -5.76
N LEU A 802 -4.95 -26.80 -4.73
CA LEU A 802 -3.49 -26.97 -4.67
C LEU A 802 -3.08 -28.40 -4.99
N THR A 803 -3.88 -29.37 -4.52
CA THR A 803 -3.70 -30.79 -4.80
C THR A 803 -3.56 -31.08 -6.30
N GLU A 804 -4.34 -30.42 -7.16
CA GLU A 804 -4.29 -30.64 -8.61
C GLU A 804 -2.93 -30.24 -9.19
N SER A 805 -2.43 -29.07 -8.79
CA SER A 805 -1.11 -28.59 -9.18
C SER A 805 0.03 -29.47 -8.69
N VAL A 806 -0.07 -30.03 -7.48
CA VAL A 806 0.95 -30.93 -6.91
C VAL A 806 0.92 -32.31 -7.57
N CYS A 807 -0.28 -32.85 -7.82
CA CYS A 807 -0.48 -34.14 -8.50
C CYS A 807 -0.02 -34.13 -9.96
N SER A 808 0.30 -32.98 -10.54
CA SER A 808 0.90 -32.88 -11.88
C SER A 808 2.27 -33.58 -11.99
N GLY A 809 2.92 -33.86 -10.84
CA GLY A 809 4.27 -34.41 -10.77
C GLY A 809 5.38 -33.45 -11.18
N ARG A 810 5.03 -32.19 -11.51
CA ARG A 810 5.92 -31.16 -12.04
C ARG A 810 5.92 -29.90 -11.17
N CYS A 811 5.51 -30.02 -9.92
CA CYS A 811 5.36 -28.86 -9.06
C CYS A 811 6.65 -28.52 -8.30
N ALA A 812 6.97 -27.23 -8.22
CA ALA A 812 8.00 -26.71 -7.34
C ALA A 812 7.56 -25.40 -6.67
N ILE A 813 8.27 -25.01 -5.62
CA ILE A 813 8.10 -23.75 -4.89
C ILE A 813 9.43 -23.02 -4.90
N LEU A 814 9.43 -21.75 -5.27
CA LEU A 814 10.54 -20.84 -5.10
C LEU A 814 10.21 -19.88 -3.95
N TYR A 815 11.20 -19.46 -3.19
CA TYR A 815 11.01 -18.49 -2.12
C TYR A 815 12.24 -17.61 -1.92
N ASP A 816 12.00 -16.40 -1.41
CA ASP A 816 13.06 -15.51 -0.96
C ASP A 816 13.44 -15.87 0.49
N PRO A 817 14.70 -16.27 0.75
CA PRO A 817 15.14 -16.64 2.10
C PRO A 817 15.05 -15.49 3.10
N ASP A 818 15.07 -14.24 2.64
CA ASP A 818 15.04 -13.04 3.48
C ASP A 818 13.61 -12.53 3.72
N ALA A 819 12.58 -13.15 3.12
CA ALA A 819 11.19 -12.69 3.14
C ALA A 819 10.29 -13.38 4.18
N GLU A 820 10.85 -14.09 5.15
CA GLU A 820 10.08 -14.75 6.21
C GLU A 820 9.55 -13.73 7.25
N ARG A 821 8.24 -13.77 7.52
CA ARG A 821 7.59 -12.91 8.53
C ARG A 821 6.78 -13.75 9.50
N ALA A 822 7.12 -13.68 10.79
CA ALA A 822 6.44 -14.41 11.86
C ALA A 822 6.33 -15.93 11.60
N GLY A 823 7.34 -16.54 10.99
CA GLY A 823 7.34 -17.98 10.67
C GLY A 823 6.59 -18.36 9.38
N ILE A 824 6.06 -17.39 8.65
CA ILE A 824 5.34 -17.60 7.38
C ILE A 824 6.17 -17.06 6.22
N ARG A 825 6.36 -17.88 5.18
CA ARG A 825 7.03 -17.52 3.93
C ARG A 825 6.03 -17.28 2.82
N TYR A 826 6.24 -16.20 2.06
CA TYR A 826 5.53 -15.92 0.82
C TYR A 826 6.32 -16.54 -0.34
N CYS A 827 5.71 -17.48 -1.04
CA CYS A 827 6.40 -18.30 -2.02
C CYS A 827 5.68 -18.27 -3.38
N LEU A 828 6.45 -18.52 -4.43
CA LEU A 828 5.93 -18.70 -5.78
C LEU A 828 5.85 -20.18 -6.10
N MET A 829 4.63 -20.69 -6.30
CA MET A 829 4.41 -22.03 -6.83
C MET A 829 4.56 -22.00 -8.36
N VAL A 830 5.29 -22.97 -8.90
CA VAL A 830 5.61 -23.07 -10.32
C VAL A 830 5.43 -24.49 -10.84
N GLN A 831 5.24 -24.62 -12.15
CA GLN A 831 5.20 -25.87 -12.88
C GLN A 831 6.45 -26.01 -13.75
N LEU A 832 7.20 -27.10 -13.57
CA LEU A 832 8.33 -27.49 -14.40
C LEU A 832 7.87 -27.74 -15.85
N GLU A 833 8.67 -27.30 -16.81
CA GLU A 833 8.44 -27.66 -18.22
C GLU A 833 8.62 -29.18 -18.44
N PRO A 834 7.86 -29.79 -19.37
CA PRO A 834 7.99 -31.21 -19.66
C PRO A 834 9.44 -31.60 -20.03
N GLY A 835 9.93 -32.70 -19.49
CA GLY A 835 11.31 -33.19 -19.70
C GLY A 835 12.36 -32.61 -18.75
N GLN A 836 11.95 -31.80 -17.75
CA GLN A 836 12.83 -31.27 -16.70
C GLN A 836 12.61 -31.97 -15.34
N GLU A 837 11.82 -33.06 -15.29
CA GLU A 837 11.35 -33.68 -14.03
C GLU A 837 12.43 -34.41 -13.24
N SER A 838 13.49 -34.87 -13.91
CA SER A 838 14.58 -35.67 -13.33
C SER A 838 15.84 -34.88 -12.99
N ALA A 839 15.87 -33.57 -13.23
CA ALA A 839 17.07 -32.73 -13.09
C ALA A 839 17.31 -32.23 -11.66
N ALA A 840 17.14 -33.09 -10.65
CA ALA A 840 17.34 -32.73 -9.23
C ALA A 840 18.84 -32.52 -8.84
N GLY A 841 19.66 -32.02 -9.77
CA GLY A 841 21.08 -31.70 -9.54
C GLY A 841 21.54 -30.56 -10.44
N ALA A 842 22.28 -29.61 -9.85
CA ALA A 842 23.00 -28.47 -10.43
C ALA A 842 22.76 -28.19 -11.94
N GLY A 843 21.57 -27.71 -12.29
CA GLY A 843 21.19 -27.42 -13.67
C GLY A 843 20.15 -26.31 -13.76
N MET A 844 20.09 -25.60 -14.89
CA MET A 844 19.14 -24.51 -15.10
C MET A 844 17.75 -25.09 -15.41
N MET A 845 16.75 -24.82 -14.55
CA MET A 845 15.39 -25.33 -14.72
C MET A 845 14.48 -24.28 -15.34
N ARG A 846 13.67 -24.68 -16.32
CA ARG A 846 12.61 -23.84 -16.88
C ARG A 846 11.28 -24.16 -16.21
N VAL A 847 10.62 -23.12 -15.73
CA VAL A 847 9.37 -23.24 -14.99
C VAL A 847 8.37 -22.18 -15.45
N ARG A 848 7.09 -22.49 -15.33
CA ARG A 848 5.99 -21.54 -15.55
C ARG A 848 5.37 -21.19 -14.22
N ARG A 849 5.08 -19.91 -14.03
CA ARG A 849 4.33 -19.43 -12.88
C ARG A 849 2.95 -20.12 -12.80
N ASP A 850 2.62 -20.63 -11.62
CA ASP A 850 1.29 -21.18 -11.29
C ASP A 850 0.52 -20.17 -10.43
N ARG A 851 0.94 -19.96 -9.17
CA ARG A 851 0.29 -19.04 -8.23
C ARG A 851 1.15 -18.69 -7.02
N MET A 852 0.69 -17.74 -6.21
CA MET A 852 1.30 -17.40 -4.92
C MET A 852 0.77 -18.29 -3.80
N VAL A 853 1.66 -18.75 -2.94
CA VAL A 853 1.34 -19.62 -1.79
C VAL A 853 2.04 -19.14 -0.53
N LEU A 854 1.47 -19.47 0.62
CA LEU A 854 2.08 -19.27 1.93
C LEU A 854 2.58 -20.61 2.45
N VAL A 855 3.80 -20.62 2.99
CA VAL A 855 4.41 -21.81 3.59
C VAL A 855 4.82 -21.51 5.03
N ASP A 856 4.38 -22.32 5.96
CA ASP A 856 4.87 -22.29 7.35
C ASP A 856 5.24 -23.69 7.86
N VAL A 857 6.04 -23.71 8.92
CA VAL A 857 6.33 -24.92 9.67
C VAL A 857 5.13 -25.21 10.58
N ALA A 858 4.57 -26.41 10.46
CA ALA A 858 3.44 -26.82 11.27
C ALA A 858 3.80 -26.76 12.76
N SER A 859 2.94 -26.14 13.56
CA SER A 859 3.07 -26.16 15.03
C SER A 859 3.00 -27.60 15.55
N ALA A 860 3.44 -27.84 16.79
CA ALA A 860 3.38 -29.16 17.41
C ALA A 860 1.97 -29.80 17.34
N GLY A 861 0.92 -28.99 17.49
CA GLY A 861 -0.47 -29.43 17.34
C GLY A 861 -0.80 -29.88 15.91
N TYR A 862 -0.50 -29.05 14.90
CA TYR A 862 -0.72 -29.42 13.51
C TYR A 862 0.14 -30.60 13.03
N ALA A 863 1.38 -30.71 13.51
CA ALA A 863 2.25 -31.85 13.21
C ALA A 863 1.69 -33.17 13.78
N LEU A 864 1.16 -33.14 15.01
CA LEU A 864 0.48 -34.30 15.62
C LEU A 864 -0.77 -34.69 14.83
N LEU A 865 -1.56 -33.71 14.39
CA LEU A 865 -2.73 -33.95 13.54
C LEU A 865 -2.32 -34.61 12.21
N ALA A 866 -1.28 -34.09 11.55
CA ALA A 866 -0.81 -34.61 10.29
C ALA A 866 -0.33 -36.06 10.39
N GLU A 867 0.51 -36.36 11.39
CA GLU A 867 1.03 -37.73 11.58
C GLU A 867 -0.10 -38.71 11.91
N THR A 868 -1.04 -38.30 12.77
CA THR A 868 -2.19 -39.14 13.14
C THR A 868 -3.09 -39.41 11.94
N LEU A 869 -3.47 -38.37 11.19
CA LEU A 869 -4.37 -38.49 10.04
C LEU A 869 -3.73 -39.32 8.92
N ARG A 870 -2.42 -39.15 8.67
CA ARG A 870 -1.67 -39.99 7.73
C ARG A 870 -1.66 -41.46 8.17
N GLY A 871 -1.46 -41.74 9.47
CA GLY A 871 -1.52 -43.10 10.00
C GLY A 871 -2.88 -43.76 9.75
N LEU A 872 -3.97 -43.05 10.04
CA LEU A 872 -5.33 -43.52 9.76
C LEU A 872 -5.58 -43.69 8.25
N ALA A 873 -5.04 -42.80 7.41
CA ALA A 873 -5.14 -42.90 5.96
C ALA A 873 -4.49 -44.19 5.44
N LEU A 874 -3.33 -44.57 5.96
CA LEU A 874 -2.66 -45.84 5.63
C LEU A 874 -3.48 -47.06 6.04
N GLU A 875 -4.12 -47.03 7.21
CA GLU A 875 -5.04 -48.10 7.66
C GLU A 875 -6.25 -48.23 6.73
N VAL A 876 -6.87 -47.11 6.34
CA VAL A 876 -7.98 -47.09 5.38
C VAL A 876 -7.51 -47.60 4.02
N ALA A 877 -6.32 -47.20 3.57
CA ALA A 877 -5.76 -47.59 2.28
C ALA A 877 -5.50 -49.11 2.20
N ALA A 878 -5.09 -49.72 3.31
CA ALA A 878 -4.89 -51.17 3.41
C ALA A 878 -6.19 -51.97 3.60
N HIS A 879 -7.30 -51.31 3.91
CA HIS A 879 -8.58 -51.97 4.20
C HIS A 879 -9.24 -52.54 2.93
N GLU A 880 -9.96 -53.67 3.07
CA GLU A 880 -10.68 -54.33 1.96
C GLU A 880 -11.71 -53.42 1.27
N ALA A 881 -12.28 -52.47 2.02
CA ALA A 881 -13.25 -51.49 1.51
C ALA A 881 -12.63 -50.60 0.42
N THR A 882 -11.36 -50.20 0.56
CA THR A 882 -10.65 -49.41 -0.45
C THR A 882 -10.40 -50.26 -1.70
N ARG A 883 -10.00 -51.53 -1.54
CA ARG A 883 -9.82 -52.45 -2.68
C ARG A 883 -11.12 -52.62 -3.46
N ARG A 884 -12.23 -52.84 -2.75
CA ARG A 884 -13.56 -52.99 -3.35
C ARG A 884 -14.00 -51.74 -4.12
N LEU A 885 -13.74 -50.55 -3.59
CA LEU A 885 -14.03 -49.30 -4.29
C LEU A 885 -13.26 -49.19 -5.62
N LEU A 886 -11.98 -49.56 -5.63
CA LEU A 886 -11.14 -49.51 -6.82
C LEU A 886 -11.54 -50.58 -7.87
N GLU A 887 -11.98 -51.76 -7.43
CA GLU A 887 -12.48 -52.83 -8.31
C GLU A 887 -13.77 -52.43 -9.06
N VAL A 888 -14.66 -51.66 -8.41
CA VAL A 888 -15.91 -51.18 -9.02
C VAL A 888 -15.65 -50.10 -10.09
N GLY A 889 -14.59 -49.30 -9.95
CA GLY A 889 -14.17 -48.29 -10.93
C GLY A 889 -15.16 -47.12 -11.13
N GLU A 890 -14.77 -46.09 -11.88
CA GLU A 890 -15.63 -44.92 -12.17
C GLU A 890 -16.64 -45.15 -13.30
N GLY A 891 -16.37 -46.12 -14.18
CA GLY A 891 -17.15 -46.38 -15.39
C GLY A 891 -18.05 -47.62 -15.31
N SER A 892 -18.26 -48.21 -14.13
CA SER A 892 -19.24 -49.29 -13.99
C SER A 892 -20.65 -48.76 -14.25
N GLY A 893 -21.39 -49.41 -15.14
CA GLY A 893 -22.77 -49.02 -15.50
C GLY A 893 -23.81 -49.17 -14.39
N ASP A 894 -23.38 -49.45 -13.15
CA ASP A 894 -24.22 -49.67 -11.98
C ASP A 894 -23.82 -48.69 -10.84
N GLY A 895 -24.44 -47.50 -10.87
CA GLY A 895 -24.18 -46.44 -9.89
C GLY A 895 -24.49 -46.83 -8.44
N GLU A 896 -25.38 -47.81 -8.21
CA GLU A 896 -25.77 -48.25 -6.88
C GLU A 896 -24.66 -49.07 -6.20
N GLU A 897 -23.94 -49.89 -6.97
CA GLU A 897 -22.81 -50.67 -6.46
C GLU A 897 -21.63 -49.76 -6.07
N ARG A 898 -21.36 -48.73 -6.87
CA ARG A 898 -20.34 -47.72 -6.56
C ARG A 898 -20.69 -46.93 -5.31
N GLU A 899 -21.94 -46.52 -5.14
CA GLU A 899 -22.39 -45.80 -3.94
C GLU A 899 -22.23 -46.65 -2.66
N LYS A 900 -22.57 -47.95 -2.73
CA LYS A 900 -22.33 -48.90 -1.62
C LYS A 900 -20.85 -49.04 -1.28
N ALA A 901 -19.98 -49.09 -2.28
CA ALA A 901 -18.53 -49.17 -2.07
C ALA A 901 -17.97 -47.88 -1.42
N VAL A 902 -18.42 -46.71 -1.89
CA VAL A 902 -18.07 -45.39 -1.32
C VAL A 902 -18.51 -45.28 0.15
N GLU A 903 -19.75 -45.67 0.48
CA GLU A 903 -20.24 -45.62 1.86
C GLU A 903 -19.52 -46.63 2.76
N GLY A 904 -19.09 -47.77 2.20
CA GLY A 904 -18.23 -48.73 2.89
C GLY A 904 -16.90 -48.10 3.35
N VAL A 905 -16.24 -47.34 2.48
CA VAL A 905 -15.00 -46.63 2.82
C VAL A 905 -15.25 -45.53 3.87
N ARG A 906 -16.32 -44.73 3.72
CA ARG A 906 -16.70 -43.69 4.70
C ARG A 906 -16.93 -44.28 6.09
N ARG A 907 -17.58 -45.44 6.19
CA ARG A 907 -17.82 -46.12 7.46
C ARG A 907 -16.52 -46.47 8.17
N VAL A 908 -15.57 -47.05 7.44
CA VAL A 908 -14.24 -47.40 7.97
C VAL A 908 -13.50 -46.16 8.47
N MET A 909 -13.51 -45.07 7.70
CA MET A 909 -12.90 -43.79 8.11
C MET A 909 -13.52 -43.25 9.41
N LYS A 910 -14.86 -43.26 9.53
CA LYS A 910 -15.57 -42.80 10.73
C LYS A 910 -15.27 -43.66 11.95
N GLU A 911 -15.26 -44.98 11.80
CA GLU A 911 -14.97 -45.91 12.90
C GLU A 911 -13.53 -45.77 13.41
N LEU A 912 -12.56 -45.67 12.49
CA LEU A 912 -11.16 -45.43 12.83
C LEU A 912 -10.97 -44.09 13.56
N MET A 913 -11.59 -43.03 13.04
CA MET A 913 -11.53 -41.71 13.67
C MET A 913 -12.16 -41.70 15.07
N GLY A 914 -13.34 -42.31 15.22
CA GLY A 914 -14.03 -42.42 16.51
C GLY A 914 -13.21 -43.16 17.55
N ARG A 915 -12.59 -44.29 17.18
CA ARG A 915 -11.67 -45.03 18.06
C ARG A 915 -10.46 -44.19 18.46
N LYS A 916 -9.84 -43.50 17.49
CA LYS A 916 -8.67 -42.66 17.76
C LYS A 916 -9.01 -41.52 18.71
N CYS A 917 -10.11 -40.81 18.48
CA CYS A 917 -10.60 -39.73 19.36
C CYS A 917 -10.88 -40.21 20.79
N ALA A 918 -11.43 -41.42 20.96
CA ALA A 918 -11.69 -42.00 22.28
C ALA A 918 -10.41 -42.45 23.01
N SER A 919 -9.41 -42.92 22.26
CA SER A 919 -8.17 -43.48 22.84
C SER A 919 -7.04 -42.46 23.06
N ASP A 920 -7.06 -41.34 22.33
CA ASP A 920 -5.93 -40.40 22.26
C ASP A 920 -6.37 -38.98 22.65
N ALA A 921 -6.23 -38.68 23.94
CA ALA A 921 -6.59 -37.38 24.49
C ALA A 921 -5.71 -36.24 23.97
N ALA A 922 -4.47 -36.53 23.54
CA ALA A 922 -3.57 -35.53 22.96
C ALA A 922 -4.03 -35.14 21.55
N PHE A 923 -4.43 -36.11 20.73
CA PHE A 923 -5.04 -35.85 19.43
C PHE A 923 -6.33 -35.05 19.56
N ALA A 924 -7.24 -35.45 20.46
CA ALA A 924 -8.49 -34.72 20.68
C ALA A 924 -8.25 -33.26 21.12
N ARG A 925 -7.24 -33.03 21.96
CA ARG A 925 -6.82 -31.67 22.35
C ARG A 925 -6.27 -30.89 21.16
N ALA A 926 -5.39 -31.50 20.36
CA ALA A 926 -4.83 -30.84 19.18
C ALA A 926 -5.90 -30.46 18.15
N VAL A 927 -6.95 -31.27 17.98
CA VAL A 927 -8.10 -30.88 17.12
C VAL A 927 -8.79 -29.64 17.66
N ARG A 928 -9.06 -29.59 18.98
CA ARG A 928 -9.70 -28.41 19.60
C ARG A 928 -8.87 -27.15 19.45
N ASP A 929 -7.57 -27.25 19.71
CA ASP A 929 -6.67 -26.11 19.72
C ASP A 929 -6.36 -25.59 18.30
N CYS A 930 -6.28 -26.48 17.31
CA CYS A 930 -5.86 -26.12 15.95
C CYS A 930 -7.01 -25.99 14.94
N ILE A 931 -8.15 -26.65 15.16
CA ILE A 931 -9.27 -26.69 14.21
C ILE A 931 -10.54 -26.07 14.82
N GLY A 932 -10.87 -26.41 16.06
CA GLY A 932 -12.02 -25.85 16.78
C GLY A 932 -12.78 -26.86 17.63
N PHE A 933 -13.73 -26.36 18.44
CA PHE A 933 -14.48 -27.17 19.41
C PHE A 933 -15.49 -28.13 18.76
N ASN A 934 -15.60 -29.34 19.30
CA ASN A 934 -16.56 -30.39 18.89
C ASN A 934 -16.40 -30.90 17.45
N LEU A 935 -15.21 -30.76 16.86
CA LEU A 935 -14.91 -31.20 15.50
C LEU A 935 -14.17 -32.54 15.44
N GLU A 936 -13.82 -33.14 16.57
CA GLU A 936 -13.01 -34.37 16.67
C GLU A 936 -13.60 -35.51 15.83
N GLN A 937 -14.90 -35.75 15.97
CA GLN A 937 -15.60 -36.83 15.24
C GLN A 937 -15.81 -36.54 13.75
N PHE A 938 -15.60 -35.30 13.28
CA PHE A 938 -15.72 -34.91 11.88
C PHE A 938 -14.38 -34.94 11.13
N MET A 939 -13.26 -35.15 11.85
CA MET A 939 -11.93 -35.18 11.26
C MET A 939 -11.70 -36.31 10.25
N TRP A 940 -12.56 -37.35 10.24
CA TRP A 940 -12.47 -38.43 9.23
C TRP A 940 -12.58 -37.89 7.80
N ALA A 941 -13.32 -36.79 7.59
CA ALA A 941 -13.47 -36.15 6.29
C ALA A 941 -12.14 -35.56 5.77
N GLN A 942 -11.18 -35.30 6.67
CA GLN A 942 -9.86 -34.78 6.31
C GLN A 942 -8.94 -35.85 5.72
N ILE A 943 -9.22 -37.13 5.94
CA ILE A 943 -8.45 -38.25 5.38
C ILE A 943 -8.50 -38.21 3.84
N PRO A 944 -9.68 -38.28 3.18
CA PRO A 944 -9.73 -38.23 1.73
C PRO A 944 -9.42 -36.87 1.12
N VAL A 945 -9.54 -35.79 1.89
CA VAL A 945 -9.22 -34.43 1.42
C VAL A 945 -7.72 -34.16 1.45
N ARG A 946 -7.00 -34.54 2.52
CA ARG A 946 -5.62 -34.11 2.77
C ARG A 946 -4.57 -35.21 2.71
N PHE A 947 -4.98 -36.47 2.84
CA PHE A 947 -4.07 -37.62 2.94
C PHE A 947 -4.47 -38.76 2.00
N SER A 948 -5.04 -38.45 0.83
CA SER A 948 -5.26 -39.45 -0.23
C SER A 948 -3.95 -39.96 -0.86
N HIS A 949 -2.88 -39.17 -0.73
CA HIS A 949 -1.51 -39.47 -1.13
C HIS A 949 -0.55 -38.74 -0.20
N ASP A 950 0.72 -39.14 -0.21
CA ASP A 950 1.78 -38.41 0.47
C ASP A 950 2.29 -37.28 -0.43
N VAL A 951 2.59 -36.13 0.18
CA VAL A 951 3.28 -35.02 -0.49
C VAL A 951 4.59 -34.76 0.25
N THR A 952 5.70 -34.88 -0.46
CA THR A 952 7.04 -34.59 0.08
C THR A 952 7.67 -33.38 -0.59
N ALA A 953 8.45 -32.62 0.18
CA ALA A 953 9.26 -31.51 -0.31
C ALA A 953 10.75 -31.89 -0.33
N GLU A 954 11.35 -31.90 -1.52
CA GLU A 954 12.80 -32.06 -1.71
C GLU A 954 13.45 -30.68 -1.84
N VAL A 955 14.43 -30.38 -0.98
CA VAL A 955 15.12 -29.08 -0.98
C VAL A 955 16.09 -29.01 -2.15
N CYS A 956 15.98 -27.97 -2.98
CA CYS A 956 16.96 -27.67 -4.02
C CYS A 956 18.25 -27.11 -3.42
N GLU A 957 19.37 -27.23 -4.15
CA GLU A 957 20.60 -26.52 -3.79
C GLU A 957 20.35 -25.01 -3.68
N GLU A 958 21.00 -24.32 -2.74
CA GLU A 958 20.81 -22.87 -2.61
C GLU A 958 21.34 -22.08 -3.83
N THR A 959 22.09 -22.74 -4.71
CA THR A 959 22.61 -22.22 -5.98
C THR A 959 21.73 -22.55 -7.18
N GLN A 960 20.55 -23.13 -6.97
CA GLN A 960 19.63 -23.50 -8.04
C GLN A 960 19.25 -22.29 -8.91
N VAL A 961 19.36 -22.46 -10.22
CA VAL A 961 19.02 -21.45 -11.22
C VAL A 961 17.68 -21.79 -11.86
N TRP A 962 16.77 -20.81 -11.86
CA TRP A 962 15.44 -20.91 -12.43
C TRP A 962 15.29 -19.93 -13.58
N ILE A 963 14.67 -20.35 -14.69
CA ILE A 963 14.10 -19.45 -15.70
C ILE A 963 12.59 -19.51 -15.50
N VAL A 964 12.03 -18.44 -14.95
CA VAL A 964 10.60 -18.34 -14.64
C VAL A 964 9.91 -17.58 -15.77
N ASP A 965 9.04 -18.27 -16.51
CA ASP A 965 8.03 -17.63 -17.38
C ASP A 965 6.82 -17.23 -16.56
#